data_AF-A0A6I7NU77-F1
#
_entry.id   AF-A0A6I7NU77-F1
#
_cell.length_a   1.000
_cell.length_b   1.000
_cell.length_c   1.000
_cell.angle_alpha   90.00
_cell.angle_beta   90.00
_cell.angle_gamma   90.00
#
_symmetry.space_group_name_H-M   'P 1'
#
loop_
_entity.id
_entity.type
_entity.pdbx_description
1 polymer ?
#
loop_
_entity_poly.entity_id
_entity_poly.type
_entity_poly.pdbx_seq_one_letter_code
_entity_poly.pdbx_strand_id
1 'polypeptide(L)'
;MYIPRRQIFFVKILVYTFLLVTGLFIQQQGLFAQQPVSALLSSPIFSHNSGYVPVDFALEISHPDGAEIRYTLDGSEPNQDSFLYTGAVEFDQRPDQRLRFIRTTPFEADARGFGWRQPDAVNPIAMVVRAKAFMAGAEPSETVTATFFDESIMHHMPLISISANHEHLFSDATGIYVPGDVYNQNGWNQNDHWGRPNANYHQRGVEWERPAHFELIETDGTVYKQNIGVRIHGGGSRVLPQKAFRLYARSDYGESRFRYDMFRDGETGYNRLILRNSGQDFFHKTTMFMDAISQSLVSSLSFDTQKFRAFAVYVNGEYWGIKNLRERYDHHYLDRNHGVKEDEIDYLANMPRAGGVGEVKNGSADHFNAILDSLENKNINDLGGMAFIERHVDVRNFAEIHAANVYFANIDWPGNNNDYWRYTGSPEGRGSSKDGRFRWMMFDMDFGFSHLGSTGYSADLFHHYLTTQDILWSNHPRSTRMFRSFMQNREFRDYFINVQLDLLNTLFKEERVKETIGQFKEMYRHEIRNHLRRWGYPSTYTEWERNIDERVEFAGLRPRNVRSQISGRFNTGFPTVVTIDVNHREMGVVQVNTIRLAGGTPGIDSEVYPWEGLYMSDIPVELTARPNSGYRFSHWDINGEKFYQQYIHVKPKPGIQIKANFSEMPERAGEGKELLYFWHFDTELPNDTPLKTIFSSYSSTGYNGVINFKPAVTPYPPLAEDETNGIMDRVNDPTELNYQPAGNGGLEYDDGEMRGIRVRNPSRTQTGDSALIFDIPTEEFQDIVVAFAARRTPSGQEQMVFYYSLSSGEPEWTRENLSTGQVTTSDSYELVIIDFSNVNGHAHNPHFRVKISFDGDQITGSSGNTRFNNIAVFGLPYTGPRIEDIMESSLKPNFPNPFTEFTTIPYQVLVQSRVKIDVFSLEGRHIITLKESDHEPGFYAVPFSGRGFASGVYLVRLQAGDRTDHQKMLLVK
;
A
#
# COMPACT_ATOMS: atom_id res chain seq x y z
N MET A 1 -38.65 -21.72 28.15
CA MET A 1 -37.77 -22.77 28.71
C MET A 1 -37.56 -23.83 27.64
N TYR A 2 -36.34 -24.33 27.52
CA TYR A 2 -35.96 -25.60 26.85
C TYR A 2 -35.64 -25.66 25.35
N ILE A 3 -34.34 -25.40 25.11
CA ILE A 3 -33.34 -26.08 24.25
C ILE A 3 -33.69 -26.36 22.77
N PRO A 4 -33.02 -25.69 21.81
CA PRO A 4 -33.19 -25.91 20.38
C PRO A 4 -32.23 -26.99 19.81
N ARG A 5 -32.83 -27.93 19.07
CA ARG A 5 -32.42 -28.72 17.88
C ARG A 5 -30.94 -28.85 17.40
N ARG A 6 -29.92 -28.65 18.23
CA ARG A 6 -28.51 -29.01 17.89
C ARG A 6 -27.98 -30.28 18.58
N GLN A 7 -28.73 -30.90 19.48
CA GLN A 7 -28.27 -32.11 20.21
C GLN A 7 -28.79 -33.45 19.68
N ILE A 8 -29.73 -33.49 18.73
CA ILE A 8 -30.27 -34.76 18.22
C ILE A 8 -29.39 -35.36 17.10
N PHE A 9 -28.53 -34.55 16.46
CA PHE A 9 -27.64 -35.03 15.39
C PHE A 9 -26.35 -35.67 15.92
N PHE A 10 -25.85 -35.24 17.09
CA PHE A 10 -24.63 -35.80 17.69
C PHE A 10 -24.84 -37.19 18.32
N VAL A 11 -26.03 -37.49 18.86
CA VAL A 11 -26.31 -38.80 19.47
C VAL A 11 -26.56 -39.90 18.43
N LYS A 12 -27.05 -39.55 17.22
CA LYS A 12 -27.21 -40.53 16.13
C LYS A 12 -25.89 -40.89 15.44
N ILE A 13 -24.92 -39.98 15.38
CA ILE A 13 -23.60 -40.26 14.79
C ILE A 13 -22.77 -41.12 15.75
N LEU A 14 -22.76 -40.84 17.06
CA LEU A 14 -22.00 -41.63 18.03
C LEU A 14 -22.47 -43.09 18.17
N VAL A 15 -23.78 -43.38 18.03
CA VAL A 15 -24.30 -44.75 18.08
C VAL A 15 -24.03 -45.53 16.78
N TYR A 16 -23.98 -44.85 15.63
CA TYR A 16 -23.60 -45.49 14.35
C TYR A 16 -22.09 -45.73 14.25
N THR A 17 -21.26 -44.83 14.78
CA THR A 17 -19.80 -45.02 14.80
C THR A 17 -19.39 -46.11 15.79
N PHE A 18 -20.09 -46.27 16.93
CA PHE A 18 -19.76 -47.33 17.90
C PHE A 18 -20.18 -48.73 17.43
N LEU A 19 -21.32 -48.89 16.74
CA LEU A 19 -21.76 -50.18 16.19
C LEU A 19 -20.99 -50.64 14.94
N LEU A 20 -20.46 -49.70 14.13
CA LEU A 20 -19.56 -50.02 13.01
C LEU A 20 -18.15 -50.42 13.50
N VAL A 21 -17.67 -49.83 14.60
CA VAL A 21 -16.35 -50.13 15.17
C VAL A 21 -16.33 -51.49 15.90
N THR A 22 -17.44 -51.92 16.53
CA THR A 22 -17.49 -53.24 17.18
C THR A 22 -17.92 -54.39 16.26
N GLY A 23 -18.61 -54.11 15.15
CA GLY A 23 -19.02 -55.13 14.17
C GLY A 23 -17.90 -55.61 13.24
N LEU A 24 -16.90 -54.77 12.96
CA LEU A 24 -15.73 -55.13 12.15
C LEU A 24 -14.64 -55.87 12.94
N PHE A 25 -14.69 -55.86 14.28
CA PHE A 25 -13.66 -56.48 15.12
C PHE A 25 -13.87 -57.98 15.40
N ILE A 26 -15.00 -58.59 15.01
CA ILE A 26 -15.30 -60.01 15.33
C ILE A 26 -15.35 -60.92 14.06
N GLN A 27 -15.10 -60.39 12.86
CA GLN A 27 -14.98 -61.21 11.64
C GLN A 27 -13.56 -61.29 11.02
N GLN A 28 -12.53 -60.76 11.70
CA GLN A 28 -11.13 -60.86 11.27
C GLN A 28 -10.22 -61.65 12.23
N GLN A 29 -10.74 -62.65 12.94
CA GLN A 29 -9.91 -63.61 13.69
C GLN A 29 -9.72 -64.97 12.98
N GLY A 30 -9.72 -64.97 11.64
CA GLY A 30 -9.31 -66.11 10.85
C GLY A 30 -8.50 -65.63 9.64
N LEU A 31 -7.22 -66.03 9.58
CA LEU A 31 -6.18 -65.68 8.59
C LEU A 31 -5.52 -64.30 8.73
N PHE A 32 -4.71 -64.13 9.78
CA PHE A 32 -3.51 -63.28 9.69
C PHE A 32 -2.37 -64.12 9.11
N ALA A 33 -2.27 -64.17 7.79
CA ALA A 33 -0.95 -64.23 7.17
C ALA A 33 -0.38 -62.81 7.28
N GLN A 34 0.72 -62.63 8.00
CA GLN A 34 1.50 -61.39 7.96
C GLN A 34 1.90 -61.16 6.49
N GLN A 35 1.24 -60.22 5.80
CA GLN A 35 1.83 -59.64 4.60
C GLN A 35 3.06 -58.85 5.06
N PRO A 36 4.25 -59.09 4.46
CA PRO A 36 5.41 -58.29 4.79
C PRO A 36 5.12 -56.84 4.44
N VAL A 37 5.45 -55.92 5.35
CA VAL A 37 5.52 -54.50 5.03
C VAL A 37 6.54 -54.37 3.90
N SER A 38 6.06 -54.03 2.71
CA SER A 38 6.90 -53.73 1.56
C SER A 38 7.91 -52.66 1.97
N ALA A 39 9.21 -52.98 1.87
CA ALA A 39 10.25 -51.99 2.15
C ALA A 39 10.20 -50.90 1.07
N LEU A 40 10.17 -49.62 1.47
CA LEU A 40 10.34 -48.50 0.54
C LEU A 40 11.82 -48.42 0.13
N LEU A 41 12.09 -48.49 -1.18
CA LEU A 41 13.44 -48.32 -1.71
C LEU A 41 13.88 -46.85 -1.64
N SER A 42 15.15 -46.63 -1.31
CA SER A 42 15.78 -45.32 -1.48
C SER A 42 15.83 -44.94 -2.96
N SER A 43 15.89 -43.65 -3.27
CA SER A 43 16.06 -43.22 -4.66
C SER A 43 17.47 -43.48 -5.20
N PRO A 44 17.63 -43.64 -6.53
CA PRO A 44 18.93 -43.63 -7.18
C PRO A 44 19.73 -42.35 -6.89
N ILE A 45 21.05 -42.49 -6.84
CA ILE A 45 22.01 -41.41 -6.62
C ILE A 45 22.72 -41.12 -7.94
N PHE A 46 22.68 -39.87 -8.38
CA PHE A 46 23.42 -39.38 -9.53
C PHE A 46 24.82 -38.92 -9.12
N SER A 47 25.83 -39.23 -9.94
CA SER A 47 27.21 -38.77 -9.75
C SER A 47 27.36 -37.25 -9.83
N HIS A 48 26.42 -36.57 -10.48
CA HIS A 48 26.44 -35.12 -10.69
C HIS A 48 25.06 -34.51 -10.46
N ASN A 49 25.06 -33.27 -9.98
CA ASN A 49 23.85 -32.44 -9.94
C ASN A 49 23.58 -31.83 -11.32
N SER A 50 22.32 -31.44 -11.54
CA SER A 50 21.88 -30.68 -12.70
C SER A 50 22.74 -29.43 -12.92
N GLY A 51 22.89 -28.99 -14.16
CA GLY A 51 23.69 -27.82 -14.49
C GLY A 51 24.45 -27.95 -15.81
N TYR A 52 25.42 -27.06 -15.99
CA TYR A 52 26.31 -27.08 -17.14
C TYR A 52 27.38 -28.17 -16.99
N VAL A 53 27.64 -28.89 -18.09
CA VAL A 53 28.59 -29.99 -18.17
C VAL A 53 29.37 -29.93 -19.49
N PRO A 54 30.60 -30.47 -19.55
CA PRO A 54 31.39 -30.54 -20.78
C PRO A 54 30.76 -31.51 -21.80
N VAL A 55 31.18 -31.40 -23.06
CA VAL A 55 30.62 -32.18 -24.20
C VAL A 55 30.82 -33.70 -24.04
N ASP A 56 31.90 -34.14 -23.40
CA ASP A 56 32.24 -35.54 -23.15
C ASP A 56 31.69 -36.08 -21.82
N PHE A 57 30.73 -35.37 -21.23
CA PHE A 57 30.09 -35.75 -19.97
C PHE A 57 29.36 -37.10 -20.06
N ALA A 58 29.56 -37.93 -19.03
CA ALA A 58 28.85 -39.17 -18.81
C ALA A 58 28.30 -39.23 -17.37
N LEU A 59 27.01 -39.52 -17.23
CA LEU A 59 26.35 -39.62 -15.93
C LEU A 59 26.39 -41.06 -15.40
N GLU A 60 27.05 -41.24 -14.26
CA GLU A 60 26.92 -42.46 -13.47
C GLU A 60 25.73 -42.39 -12.52
N ILE A 61 25.01 -43.51 -12.39
CA ILE A 61 23.83 -43.68 -11.53
C ILE A 61 24.07 -44.89 -10.63
N SER A 62 23.80 -44.76 -9.33
CA SER A 62 23.99 -45.85 -8.36
C SER A 62 22.80 -45.99 -7.42
N HIS A 63 22.67 -47.14 -6.77
CA HIS A 63 21.71 -47.36 -5.70
C HIS A 63 22.38 -48.16 -4.57
N PRO A 64 22.24 -47.75 -3.30
CA PRO A 64 23.00 -48.35 -2.19
C PRO A 64 22.78 -49.85 -2.03
N ASP A 65 21.55 -50.33 -2.28
CA ASP A 65 21.20 -51.75 -2.12
C ASP A 65 21.29 -52.58 -3.41
N GLY A 66 21.93 -52.06 -4.46
CA GLY A 66 22.07 -52.78 -5.74
C GLY A 66 20.74 -53.10 -6.43
N ALA A 67 19.70 -52.27 -6.19
CA ALA A 67 18.41 -52.38 -6.86
C ALA A 67 18.55 -52.20 -8.38
N GLU A 68 17.59 -52.74 -9.13
CA GLU A 68 17.50 -52.52 -10.57
C GLU A 68 17.15 -51.05 -10.85
N ILE A 69 17.99 -50.34 -11.60
CA ILE A 69 17.74 -48.93 -11.92
C ILE A 69 17.20 -48.83 -13.35
N ARG A 70 16.04 -48.21 -13.49
CA ARG A 70 15.43 -47.88 -14.78
C ARG A 70 15.45 -46.38 -14.99
N TYR A 71 15.69 -45.95 -16.23
CA TYR A 71 15.76 -44.52 -16.55
C TYR A 71 15.12 -44.17 -17.89
N THR A 72 14.78 -42.89 -18.04
CA THR A 72 14.24 -42.28 -19.26
C THR A 72 15.01 -41.00 -19.57
N LEU A 73 15.07 -40.67 -20.85
CA LEU A 73 15.77 -39.49 -21.38
C LEU A 73 14.83 -38.46 -22.02
N ASP A 74 13.53 -38.74 -21.97
CA ASP A 74 12.51 -37.98 -22.69
C ASP A 74 11.51 -37.23 -21.77
N GLY A 75 11.74 -37.29 -20.46
CA GLY A 75 10.90 -36.69 -19.43
C GLY A 75 9.76 -37.60 -18.94
N SER A 76 9.54 -38.78 -19.55
CA SER A 76 8.55 -39.76 -19.10
C SER A 76 8.90 -40.39 -17.74
N GLU A 77 7.89 -40.86 -17.02
CA GLU A 77 8.10 -41.50 -15.71
C GLU A 77 8.72 -42.90 -15.90
N PRO A 78 9.88 -43.20 -15.28
CA PRO A 78 10.50 -44.52 -15.43
C PRO A 78 9.62 -45.63 -14.86
N ASN A 79 9.51 -46.71 -15.64
CA ASN A 79 8.79 -47.93 -15.29
C ASN A 79 9.64 -49.17 -15.64
N GLN A 80 9.10 -50.37 -15.42
CA GLN A 80 9.82 -51.62 -15.68
C GLN A 80 10.21 -51.83 -17.16
N ASP A 81 9.51 -51.17 -18.09
CA ASP A 81 9.78 -51.23 -19.53
C ASP A 81 10.77 -50.16 -20.00
N SER A 82 11.20 -49.27 -19.11
CA SER A 82 12.17 -48.21 -19.43
C SER A 82 13.60 -48.76 -19.55
N PHE A 83 14.56 -47.94 -20.00
CA PHE A 83 15.94 -48.37 -20.20
C PHE A 83 16.53 -48.89 -18.89
N LEU A 84 17.09 -50.10 -18.94
CA LEU A 84 17.86 -50.66 -17.83
C LEU A 84 19.22 -49.99 -17.76
N TYR A 85 19.57 -49.45 -16.60
CA TYR A 85 20.90 -48.88 -16.38
C TYR A 85 21.96 -49.98 -16.31
N THR A 86 22.85 -50.02 -17.29
CA THR A 86 23.95 -51.00 -17.40
C THR A 86 25.33 -50.37 -17.53
N GLY A 87 25.39 -49.04 -17.65
CA GLY A 87 26.62 -48.25 -17.82
C GLY A 87 26.31 -46.75 -17.83
N ALA A 88 27.34 -45.91 -17.88
CA ALA A 88 27.17 -44.45 -17.84
C ALA A 88 26.27 -43.94 -18.99
N VAL A 89 25.44 -42.93 -18.68
CA VAL A 89 24.55 -42.29 -19.64
C VAL A 89 25.29 -41.13 -20.29
N GLU A 90 25.56 -41.24 -21.58
CA GLU A 90 26.27 -40.23 -22.37
C GLU A 90 25.29 -39.20 -22.95
N PHE A 91 25.77 -37.96 -23.17
CA PHE A 91 24.94 -36.85 -23.65
C PHE A 91 24.33 -37.09 -25.06
N ASP A 92 25.01 -37.87 -25.90
CA ASP A 92 24.61 -38.18 -27.28
C ASP A 92 23.54 -39.29 -27.38
N GLN A 93 23.29 -40.03 -26.28
CA GLN A 93 22.25 -41.07 -26.20
C GLN A 93 20.83 -40.48 -26.13
N ARG A 94 20.71 -39.15 -26.14
CA ARG A 94 19.43 -38.46 -26.05
C ARG A 94 18.52 -38.78 -27.26
N PRO A 95 17.23 -39.09 -27.02
CA PRO A 95 16.25 -39.25 -28.09
C PRO A 95 15.89 -37.91 -28.76
N ASP A 96 15.67 -37.93 -30.09
CA ASP A 96 15.04 -36.82 -30.82
C ASP A 96 13.55 -36.76 -30.48
N GLN A 97 13.21 -36.04 -29.41
CA GLN A 97 11.83 -35.98 -28.89
C GLN A 97 10.88 -35.18 -29.80
N ARG A 98 11.42 -34.38 -30.74
CA ARG A 98 10.67 -33.56 -31.70
C ARG A 98 9.51 -32.74 -31.09
N LEU A 99 9.58 -32.40 -29.80
CA LEU A 99 8.52 -31.67 -29.09
C LEU A 99 8.32 -30.30 -29.70
N ARG A 100 9.41 -29.67 -30.16
CA ARG A 100 9.36 -28.39 -30.86
C ARG A 100 8.51 -28.41 -32.12
N PHE A 101 8.29 -29.57 -32.76
CA PHE A 101 7.47 -29.76 -33.96
C PHE A 101 6.00 -30.07 -33.67
N ILE A 102 5.62 -30.24 -32.40
CA ILE A 102 4.22 -30.41 -32.01
C ILE A 102 3.51 -29.07 -32.13
N ARG A 103 2.42 -29.04 -32.92
CA ARG A 103 1.60 -27.86 -33.10
C ARG A 103 0.80 -27.59 -31.82
N THR A 104 1.08 -26.47 -31.15
CA THR A 104 0.45 -26.12 -29.85
C THR A 104 -0.79 -25.25 -29.98
N THR A 105 -1.21 -24.94 -31.20
CA THR A 105 -2.36 -24.08 -31.50
C THR A 105 -3.27 -24.74 -32.55
N PRO A 106 -4.58 -24.45 -32.55
CA PRO A 106 -5.47 -24.87 -33.64
C PRO A 106 -5.10 -24.15 -34.96
N PHE A 107 -5.68 -24.59 -36.08
CA PHE A 107 -5.39 -24.01 -37.40
C PHE A 107 -5.97 -22.59 -37.55
N GLU A 108 -7.11 -22.31 -36.94
CA GLU A 108 -7.76 -21.01 -36.96
C GLU A 108 -6.93 -19.90 -36.31
N ALA A 109 -5.97 -20.25 -35.45
CA ALA A 109 -5.04 -19.29 -34.86
C ALA A 109 -4.10 -18.65 -35.90
N ASP A 110 -3.82 -19.32 -37.02
CA ASP A 110 -2.94 -18.81 -38.09
C ASP A 110 -3.56 -17.57 -38.74
N ALA A 111 -4.84 -17.67 -39.12
CA ALA A 111 -5.60 -16.59 -39.73
C ALA A 111 -5.77 -15.39 -38.78
N ARG A 112 -5.63 -15.60 -37.47
CA ARG A 112 -5.71 -14.55 -36.44
C ARG A 112 -4.33 -13.98 -36.06
N GLY A 113 -3.25 -14.44 -36.68
CA GLY A 113 -1.91 -13.85 -36.57
C GLY A 113 -1.06 -14.35 -35.40
N PHE A 114 -1.54 -15.35 -34.66
CA PHE A 114 -0.91 -15.90 -33.45
C PHE A 114 -0.77 -17.43 -33.47
N GLY A 115 -0.78 -18.05 -34.64
CA GLY A 115 -0.58 -19.47 -34.81
C GLY A 115 0.82 -19.96 -34.41
N TRP A 116 0.96 -21.25 -34.17
CA TRP A 116 2.27 -21.88 -33.99
C TRP A 116 3.09 -21.79 -35.29
N ARG A 117 4.37 -21.40 -35.15
CA ARG A 117 5.34 -21.37 -36.24
C ARG A 117 6.31 -22.54 -36.09
N GLN A 118 6.60 -23.20 -37.21
CA GLN A 118 7.61 -24.25 -37.20
C GLN A 118 8.98 -23.65 -36.85
N PRO A 119 9.65 -24.17 -35.80
CA PRO A 119 10.96 -23.68 -35.38
C PRO A 119 12.08 -24.10 -36.32
N ASP A 120 13.19 -23.36 -36.27
CA ASP A 120 14.46 -23.79 -36.86
C ASP A 120 15.04 -25.00 -36.08
N ALA A 121 15.74 -25.91 -36.76
CA ALA A 121 16.30 -27.11 -36.14
C ALA A 121 17.49 -26.83 -35.20
N VAL A 122 17.94 -25.58 -35.08
CA VAL A 122 19.21 -25.16 -34.44
C VAL A 122 19.01 -24.62 -33.00
N ASN A 123 17.86 -24.87 -32.36
CA ASN A 123 17.66 -24.43 -30.96
C ASN A 123 18.54 -25.24 -29.98
N PRO A 124 19.02 -24.63 -28.87
CA PRO A 124 19.71 -25.33 -27.80
C PRO A 124 18.87 -26.44 -27.17
N ILE A 125 19.53 -27.50 -26.72
CA ILE A 125 18.88 -28.69 -26.17
C ILE A 125 19.64 -29.16 -24.92
N ALA A 126 18.94 -29.73 -23.93
CA ALA A 126 19.50 -30.25 -22.68
C ALA A 126 19.14 -31.72 -22.44
N MET A 127 20.03 -32.52 -21.87
CA MET A 127 19.75 -33.91 -21.50
C MET A 127 18.97 -33.96 -20.18
N VAL A 128 17.76 -34.52 -20.19
CA VAL A 128 16.97 -34.78 -18.97
C VAL A 128 17.10 -36.25 -18.63
N VAL A 129 17.59 -36.57 -17.44
CA VAL A 129 17.64 -37.95 -16.94
C VAL A 129 16.67 -38.10 -15.78
N ARG A 130 15.74 -39.04 -15.90
CA ARG A 130 14.87 -39.47 -14.80
C ARG A 130 15.16 -40.92 -14.48
N ALA A 131 15.40 -41.25 -13.22
CA ALA A 131 15.74 -42.61 -12.80
C ALA A 131 14.94 -43.05 -11.58
N LYS A 132 14.64 -44.36 -11.55
CA LYS A 132 13.86 -45.00 -10.48
C LYS A 132 14.41 -46.40 -10.20
N ALA A 133 14.44 -46.78 -8.92
CA ALA A 133 14.91 -48.08 -8.49
C ALA A 133 13.75 -49.07 -8.30
N PHE A 134 13.98 -50.32 -8.69
CA PHE A 134 13.05 -51.44 -8.61
C PHE A 134 13.73 -52.63 -7.94
N MET A 135 13.01 -53.30 -7.03
CA MET A 135 13.46 -54.53 -6.40
C MET A 135 12.24 -55.42 -6.14
N ALA A 136 12.38 -56.72 -6.42
CA ALA A 136 11.28 -57.66 -6.22
C ALA A 136 10.84 -57.69 -4.74
N GLY A 137 9.54 -57.53 -4.50
CA GLY A 137 8.97 -57.52 -3.14
C GLY A 137 9.07 -56.18 -2.39
N ALA A 138 9.55 -55.12 -3.05
CA ALA A 138 9.61 -53.76 -2.53
C ALA A 138 8.81 -52.81 -3.42
N GLU A 139 8.29 -51.71 -2.85
CA GLU A 139 7.72 -50.63 -3.65
C GLU A 139 8.85 -49.90 -4.39
N PRO A 140 8.65 -49.52 -5.66
CA PRO A 140 9.63 -48.72 -6.39
C PRO A 140 10.00 -47.44 -5.63
N SER A 141 11.24 -47.00 -5.77
CA SER A 141 11.68 -45.75 -5.14
C SER A 141 10.94 -44.53 -5.69
N GLU A 142 11.09 -43.37 -5.05
CA GLU A 142 10.79 -42.09 -5.70
C GLU A 142 11.72 -41.86 -6.91
N THR A 143 11.20 -41.15 -7.91
CA THR A 143 11.95 -40.81 -9.13
C THR A 143 12.87 -39.62 -8.90
N VAL A 144 14.15 -39.78 -9.23
CA VAL A 144 15.13 -38.69 -9.22
C VAL A 144 15.31 -38.15 -10.62
N THR A 145 15.35 -36.83 -10.73
CA THR A 145 15.48 -36.11 -11.99
C THR A 145 16.68 -35.16 -11.92
N ALA A 146 17.39 -35.04 -13.04
CA ALA A 146 18.39 -34.01 -13.27
C ALA A 146 18.42 -33.59 -14.73
N THR A 147 18.72 -32.31 -14.97
CA THR A 147 18.86 -31.72 -16.30
C THR A 147 20.29 -31.22 -16.51
N PHE A 148 20.92 -31.66 -17.59
CA PHE A 148 22.30 -31.32 -17.94
C PHE A 148 22.35 -30.53 -19.24
N PHE A 149 23.12 -29.45 -19.23
CA PHE A 149 23.27 -28.52 -20.34
C PHE A 149 24.72 -28.55 -20.83
N ASP A 150 24.93 -28.62 -22.13
CA ASP A 150 26.27 -28.46 -22.67
C ASP A 150 26.79 -27.04 -22.36
N GLU A 151 28.00 -26.92 -21.82
CA GLU A 151 28.67 -25.64 -21.57
C GLU A 151 28.77 -24.76 -22.83
N SER A 152 28.79 -25.35 -24.02
CA SER A 152 28.80 -24.62 -25.30
C SER A 152 27.54 -23.78 -25.55
N ILE A 153 26.43 -24.11 -24.87
CA ILE A 153 25.13 -23.40 -24.96
C ILE A 153 24.84 -22.54 -23.74
N MET A 154 25.87 -22.11 -23.00
CA MET A 154 25.72 -21.33 -21.77
C MET A 154 24.85 -20.06 -21.98
N HIS A 155 23.85 -19.92 -21.12
CA HIS A 155 22.89 -18.83 -21.14
C HIS A 155 23.36 -17.68 -20.23
N HIS A 156 23.01 -16.46 -20.61
CA HIS A 156 23.29 -15.25 -19.81
C HIS A 156 22.17 -14.93 -18.80
N MET A 157 21.18 -15.82 -18.71
CA MET A 157 20.03 -15.74 -17.82
C MET A 157 19.91 -17.06 -17.06
N PRO A 158 19.36 -17.06 -15.84
CA PRO A 158 19.10 -18.30 -15.11
C PRO A 158 18.11 -19.19 -15.87
N LEU A 159 18.13 -20.48 -15.58
CA LEU A 159 17.34 -21.50 -16.25
C LEU A 159 16.19 -22.00 -15.39
N ILE A 160 15.09 -22.37 -16.04
CA ILE A 160 14.08 -23.24 -15.45
C ILE A 160 13.90 -24.46 -16.36
N SER A 161 14.02 -25.66 -15.80
CA SER A 161 13.68 -26.92 -16.47
C SER A 161 12.38 -27.48 -15.90
N ILE A 162 11.44 -27.81 -16.78
CA ILE A 162 10.20 -28.53 -16.44
C ILE A 162 10.26 -29.91 -17.08
N SER A 163 10.26 -30.95 -16.27
CA SER A 163 10.30 -32.34 -16.72
C SER A 163 9.00 -33.05 -16.33
N ALA A 164 8.20 -33.45 -17.31
CA ALA A 164 6.91 -34.11 -17.10
C ALA A 164 6.69 -35.19 -18.15
N ASN A 165 5.78 -36.13 -17.85
CA ASN A 165 5.38 -37.13 -18.82
C ASN A 165 4.85 -36.43 -20.10
N HIS A 166 5.35 -36.84 -21.27
CA HIS A 166 4.95 -36.31 -22.58
C HIS A 166 3.42 -36.29 -22.74
N GLU A 167 2.75 -37.38 -22.35
CA GLU A 167 1.30 -37.53 -22.49
C GLU A 167 0.54 -36.41 -21.75
N HIS A 168 1.03 -36.03 -20.57
CA HIS A 168 0.42 -34.99 -19.75
C HIS A 168 0.51 -33.58 -20.38
N LEU A 169 1.49 -33.35 -21.24
CA LEU A 169 1.70 -32.06 -21.88
C LEU A 169 1.14 -32.01 -23.30
N PHE A 170 1.27 -33.09 -24.08
CA PHE A 170 1.11 -33.03 -25.53
C PHE A 170 0.16 -34.07 -26.15
N SER A 171 -0.38 -35.01 -25.37
CA SER A 171 -1.38 -35.96 -25.91
C SER A 171 -2.71 -35.28 -26.20
N ASP A 172 -3.48 -35.84 -27.13
CA ASP A 172 -4.84 -35.35 -27.38
C ASP A 172 -5.77 -35.56 -26.18
N ALA A 173 -5.62 -36.67 -25.46
CA ALA A 173 -6.52 -37.02 -24.36
C ALA A 173 -6.29 -36.16 -23.09
N THR A 174 -5.03 -35.96 -22.69
CA THR A 174 -4.71 -35.34 -21.39
C THR A 174 -3.71 -34.19 -21.46
N GLY A 175 -3.14 -33.94 -22.65
CA GLY A 175 -2.12 -32.94 -22.90
C GLY A 175 -2.61 -31.52 -22.66
N ILE A 176 -2.07 -30.87 -21.63
CA ILE A 176 -2.50 -29.52 -21.23
C ILE A 176 -1.98 -28.42 -22.16
N TYR A 177 -1.05 -28.71 -23.07
CA TYR A 177 -0.37 -27.71 -23.91
C TYR A 177 -0.90 -27.66 -25.36
N VAL A 178 -1.76 -28.59 -25.75
CA VAL A 178 -2.28 -28.77 -27.11
C VAL A 178 -3.79 -28.49 -27.21
N PRO A 179 -4.37 -28.29 -28.40
CA PRO A 179 -5.82 -28.20 -28.57
C PRO A 179 -6.54 -29.46 -28.08
N GLY A 180 -6.00 -30.63 -28.46
CA GLY A 180 -6.40 -31.96 -28.01
C GLY A 180 -7.87 -32.32 -28.27
N ASP A 181 -8.33 -33.37 -27.59
CA ASP A 181 -9.65 -33.99 -27.80
C ASP A 181 -10.80 -33.00 -27.58
N VAL A 182 -10.67 -32.07 -26.63
CA VAL A 182 -11.70 -31.06 -26.41
C VAL A 182 -11.88 -30.18 -27.66
N TYR A 183 -10.80 -29.81 -28.34
CA TYR A 183 -10.90 -29.09 -29.61
C TYR A 183 -11.40 -30.01 -30.73
N ASN A 184 -10.88 -31.24 -30.83
CA ASN A 184 -11.27 -32.19 -31.88
C ASN A 184 -12.77 -32.49 -31.87
N GLN A 185 -13.39 -32.50 -30.69
CA GLN A 185 -14.83 -32.73 -30.52
C GLN A 185 -15.68 -31.48 -30.79
N ASN A 186 -15.21 -30.30 -30.37
CA ASN A 186 -16.04 -29.09 -30.35
C ASN A 186 -15.70 -28.05 -31.43
N GLY A 187 -14.56 -28.19 -32.11
CA GLY A 187 -14.01 -27.22 -33.05
C GLY A 187 -13.72 -25.85 -32.42
N TRP A 188 -13.28 -24.91 -33.26
CA TRP A 188 -13.07 -23.52 -32.83
C TRP A 188 -14.40 -22.84 -32.49
N ASN A 189 -14.50 -22.24 -31.29
CA ASN A 189 -15.63 -21.39 -30.96
C ASN A 189 -15.57 -20.06 -31.73
N GLN A 190 -16.36 -19.94 -32.79
CA GLN A 190 -16.42 -18.74 -33.63
C GLN A 190 -16.93 -17.49 -32.90
N ASN A 191 -17.65 -17.66 -31.79
CA ASN A 191 -18.20 -16.56 -30.99
C ASN A 191 -17.20 -15.97 -29.98
N ASP A 192 -16.01 -16.56 -29.83
CA ASP A 192 -14.95 -16.06 -28.94
C ASP A 192 -13.67 -15.80 -29.74
N HIS A 193 -13.08 -14.61 -29.56
CA HIS A 193 -11.87 -14.23 -30.29
C HIS A 193 -10.69 -15.20 -30.05
N TRP A 194 -10.65 -15.84 -28.87
CA TRP A 194 -9.60 -16.75 -28.43
C TRP A 194 -10.01 -18.23 -28.55
N GLY A 195 -11.18 -18.53 -29.12
CA GLY A 195 -11.67 -19.89 -29.31
C GLY A 195 -12.02 -20.62 -28.01
N ARG A 196 -12.28 -19.87 -26.92
CA ARG A 196 -12.60 -20.45 -25.61
C ARG A 196 -14.00 -21.06 -25.58
N PRO A 197 -14.25 -22.08 -24.73
CA PRO A 197 -13.27 -22.88 -23.97
C PRO A 197 -12.86 -24.16 -24.71
N ASN A 198 -12.96 -24.22 -26.04
CA ASN A 198 -12.90 -25.46 -26.83
C ASN A 198 -11.46 -25.98 -27.08
N ALA A 199 -10.71 -26.24 -26.01
CA ALA A 199 -9.38 -26.87 -26.07
C ALA A 199 -8.96 -27.44 -24.71
N ASN A 200 -8.01 -28.39 -24.70
CA ASN A 200 -7.46 -28.97 -23.47
C ASN A 200 -6.81 -27.89 -22.58
N TYR A 201 -6.04 -26.97 -23.17
CA TYR A 201 -5.44 -25.87 -22.41
C TYR A 201 -6.49 -24.93 -21.77
N HIS A 202 -7.75 -24.96 -22.19
CA HIS A 202 -8.83 -24.17 -21.58
C HIS A 202 -9.50 -24.85 -20.39
N GLN A 203 -9.12 -26.07 -20.04
CA GLN A 203 -9.75 -26.81 -18.95
C GLN A 203 -9.28 -26.36 -17.57
N ARG A 204 -10.00 -26.79 -16.52
CA ARG A 204 -9.88 -26.27 -15.15
C ARG A 204 -9.93 -27.38 -14.09
N GLY A 205 -9.65 -27.01 -12.84
CA GLY A 205 -9.66 -27.92 -11.70
C GLY A 205 -8.36 -28.70 -11.51
N VAL A 206 -8.34 -29.48 -10.42
CA VAL A 206 -7.24 -30.41 -10.09
C VAL A 206 -7.12 -31.52 -11.14
N GLU A 207 -8.23 -31.90 -11.78
CA GLU A 207 -8.27 -32.89 -12.88
C GLU A 207 -7.45 -32.49 -14.12
N TRP A 208 -7.11 -31.21 -14.24
CA TRP A 208 -6.26 -30.67 -15.31
C TRP A 208 -4.92 -30.13 -14.81
N GLU A 209 -4.56 -30.47 -13.56
CA GLU A 209 -3.22 -30.37 -13.00
C GLU A 209 -2.40 -31.60 -13.41
N ARG A 210 -1.13 -31.40 -13.76
CA ARG A 210 -0.23 -32.48 -14.17
C ARG A 210 0.99 -32.51 -13.28
N PRO A 211 1.45 -33.68 -12.82
CA PRO A 211 2.70 -33.79 -12.09
C PRO A 211 3.88 -33.44 -13.01
N ALA A 212 4.84 -32.71 -12.47
CA ALA A 212 6.10 -32.36 -13.12
C ALA A 212 7.23 -32.24 -12.08
N HIS A 213 8.46 -32.34 -12.54
CA HIS A 213 9.65 -31.96 -11.80
C HIS A 213 10.10 -30.57 -12.24
N PHE A 214 10.40 -29.71 -11.27
CA PHE A 214 10.86 -28.34 -11.48
C PHE A 214 12.30 -28.21 -11.01
N GLU A 215 13.14 -27.62 -11.85
CA GLU A 215 14.51 -27.23 -11.50
C GLU A 215 14.74 -25.77 -11.89
N LEU A 216 15.30 -25.00 -10.96
CA LEU A 216 15.82 -23.66 -11.19
C LEU A 216 17.35 -23.74 -11.06
N ILE A 217 18.05 -23.26 -12.08
CA ILE A 217 19.52 -23.28 -12.14
C ILE A 217 19.99 -21.85 -12.33
N GLU A 218 20.74 -21.36 -11.34
CA GLU A 218 21.30 -20.02 -11.32
C GLU A 218 22.55 -19.92 -12.20
N THR A 219 22.92 -18.70 -12.59
CA THR A 219 24.12 -18.46 -13.42
C THR A 219 25.43 -18.78 -12.70
N ASP A 220 25.40 -18.88 -11.36
CA ASP A 220 26.52 -19.32 -10.53
C ASP A 220 26.57 -20.86 -10.34
N GLY A 221 25.65 -21.61 -10.94
CA GLY A 221 25.54 -23.06 -10.83
C GLY A 221 24.69 -23.55 -9.66
N THR A 222 24.14 -22.67 -8.83
CA THR A 222 23.23 -23.07 -7.74
C THR A 222 21.96 -23.70 -8.31
N VAL A 223 21.55 -24.84 -7.75
CA VAL A 223 20.35 -25.57 -8.18
C VAL A 223 19.33 -25.65 -7.06
N TYR A 224 18.08 -25.27 -7.36
CA TYR A 224 16.92 -25.57 -6.56
C TYR A 224 15.98 -26.48 -7.34
N LYS A 225 15.45 -27.53 -6.71
CA LYS A 225 14.55 -28.47 -7.38
C LYS A 225 13.48 -29.05 -6.46
N GLN A 226 12.33 -29.35 -7.03
CA GLN A 226 11.25 -30.09 -6.36
C GLN A 226 10.21 -30.60 -7.37
N ASN A 227 9.41 -31.55 -6.94
CA ASN A 227 8.21 -31.97 -7.66
C ASN A 227 7.07 -30.95 -7.45
N ILE A 228 6.29 -30.71 -8.50
CA ILE A 228 5.20 -29.72 -8.53
C ILE A 228 4.02 -30.20 -9.37
N GLY A 229 2.87 -29.55 -9.17
CA GLY A 229 1.77 -29.56 -10.13
C GLY A 229 1.92 -28.43 -11.15
N VAL A 230 1.58 -28.69 -12.41
CA VAL A 230 1.55 -27.66 -13.48
C VAL A 230 0.19 -27.58 -14.16
N ARG A 231 -0.23 -26.35 -14.48
CA ARG A 231 -1.44 -26.05 -15.28
C ARG A 231 -1.18 -24.89 -16.23
N ILE A 232 -2.05 -24.69 -17.22
CA ILE A 232 -1.96 -23.50 -18.08
C ILE A 232 -2.56 -22.25 -17.41
N HIS A 233 -1.74 -21.21 -17.31
CA HIS A 233 -2.12 -19.87 -16.86
C HIS A 233 -2.71 -19.03 -17.99
N GLY A 234 -3.57 -18.07 -17.65
CA GLY A 234 -4.07 -17.04 -18.58
C GLY A 234 -5.58 -17.02 -18.74
N GLY A 235 -6.08 -16.05 -19.50
CA GLY A 235 -7.46 -15.98 -19.98
C GLY A 235 -7.51 -16.41 -21.44
N GLY A 236 -7.48 -15.42 -22.34
CA GLY A 236 -7.35 -15.62 -23.79
C GLY A 236 -5.97 -16.09 -24.22
N SER A 237 -4.90 -15.67 -23.53
CA SER A 237 -3.50 -16.00 -23.85
C SER A 237 -3.16 -17.50 -23.82
N ARG A 238 -4.06 -18.35 -23.33
CA ARG A 238 -3.88 -19.80 -23.36
C ARG A 238 -3.79 -20.38 -24.76
N VAL A 239 -4.38 -19.74 -25.77
CA VAL A 239 -4.27 -20.21 -27.16
C VAL A 239 -2.90 -19.92 -27.76
N LEU A 240 -2.11 -19.01 -27.20
CA LEU A 240 -0.81 -18.62 -27.76
C LEU A 240 0.13 -19.83 -27.84
N PRO A 241 1.05 -19.86 -28.83
CA PRO A 241 1.90 -21.02 -29.08
C PRO A 241 2.84 -21.29 -27.90
N GLN A 242 3.41 -20.24 -27.30
CA GLN A 242 4.06 -20.30 -26.00
C GLN A 242 3.04 -19.99 -24.91
N LYS A 243 2.57 -21.00 -24.17
CA LYS A 243 1.62 -20.88 -23.06
C LYS A 243 2.33 -20.63 -21.74
N ALA A 244 1.71 -19.86 -20.85
CA ALA A 244 2.17 -19.67 -19.49
C ALA A 244 1.83 -20.87 -18.58
N PHE A 245 2.71 -21.20 -17.64
CA PHE A 245 2.44 -22.24 -16.62
C PHE A 245 2.03 -21.59 -15.29
N ARG A 246 1.09 -22.21 -14.58
CA ARG A 246 0.93 -22.08 -13.12
C ARG A 246 1.70 -23.22 -12.48
N LEU A 247 2.54 -22.90 -11.51
CA LEU A 247 3.34 -23.85 -10.74
C LEU A 247 2.72 -23.98 -9.35
N TYR A 248 2.44 -25.20 -8.91
CA TYR A 248 1.82 -25.50 -7.62
C TYR A 248 2.75 -26.34 -6.75
N ALA A 249 3.14 -25.80 -5.60
CA ALA A 249 3.76 -26.58 -4.54
C ALA A 249 2.66 -27.16 -3.65
N ARG A 250 2.60 -28.48 -3.53
CA ARG A 250 1.57 -29.21 -2.76
C ARG A 250 2.18 -30.48 -2.17
N SER A 251 1.67 -30.88 -1.01
CA SER A 251 2.03 -32.15 -0.35
C SER A 251 1.86 -33.37 -1.27
N ASP A 252 0.89 -33.32 -2.19
CA ASP A 252 0.59 -34.41 -3.12
C ASP A 252 1.73 -34.68 -4.12
N TYR A 253 2.62 -33.72 -4.32
CA TYR A 253 3.79 -33.85 -5.20
C TYR A 253 5.12 -33.88 -4.42
N GLY A 254 5.14 -33.36 -3.20
CA GLY A 254 6.35 -33.22 -2.38
C GLY A 254 6.22 -32.05 -1.43
N GLU A 255 7.15 -31.09 -1.49
CA GLU A 255 7.10 -29.89 -0.65
C GLU A 255 5.86 -29.03 -0.97
N SER A 256 5.16 -28.58 0.07
CA SER A 256 3.95 -27.75 -0.06
C SER A 256 4.24 -26.27 -0.34
N ARG A 257 5.52 -25.88 -0.36
CA ARG A 257 5.98 -24.51 -0.62
C ARG A 257 7.31 -24.51 -1.36
N PHE A 258 7.50 -23.54 -2.24
CA PHE A 258 8.81 -23.20 -2.78
C PHE A 258 9.65 -22.50 -1.70
N ARG A 259 10.59 -23.21 -1.08
CA ARG A 259 11.46 -22.71 0.00
C ARG A 259 12.81 -22.21 -0.51
N TYR A 260 12.76 -21.46 -1.60
CA TYR A 260 13.91 -20.81 -2.21
C TYR A 260 13.58 -19.36 -2.48
N ASP A 261 14.60 -18.51 -2.47
CA ASP A 261 14.48 -17.09 -2.79
C ASP A 261 14.32 -16.92 -4.30
N MET A 262 13.07 -17.10 -4.73
CA MET A 262 12.69 -17.13 -6.13
C MET A 262 12.91 -15.79 -6.82
N PHE A 263 12.93 -14.68 -6.08
CA PHE A 263 13.00 -13.32 -6.63
C PHE A 263 14.27 -12.54 -6.25
N ARG A 264 15.17 -13.14 -5.45
CA ARG A 264 16.42 -12.53 -4.95
C ARG A 264 16.18 -11.32 -4.06
N ASP A 265 15.17 -11.41 -3.21
CA ASP A 265 14.75 -10.36 -2.27
C ASP A 265 14.71 -10.82 -0.81
N GLY A 266 15.16 -12.05 -0.54
CA GLY A 266 15.19 -12.67 0.78
C GLY A 266 13.88 -13.36 1.20
N GLU A 267 12.81 -13.27 0.39
CA GLU A 267 11.55 -13.94 0.71
C GLU A 267 11.48 -15.37 0.17
N THR A 268 10.82 -16.25 0.94
CA THR A 268 10.62 -17.66 0.56
C THR A 268 9.23 -18.14 0.95
N GLY A 269 8.89 -19.38 0.58
CA GLY A 269 7.67 -20.05 1.05
C GLY A 269 6.45 -19.82 0.16
N TYR A 270 6.64 -19.69 -1.15
CA TYR A 270 5.56 -19.50 -2.12
C TYR A 270 4.73 -20.78 -2.27
N ASN A 271 3.39 -20.71 -2.21
CA ASN A 271 2.54 -21.87 -2.54
C ASN A 271 2.41 -22.05 -4.05
N ARG A 272 2.34 -20.93 -4.79
CA ARG A 272 2.05 -20.92 -6.22
C ARG A 272 2.81 -19.80 -6.90
N LEU A 273 3.27 -20.08 -8.11
CA LEU A 273 3.98 -19.15 -8.97
C LEU A 273 3.42 -19.23 -10.39
N ILE A 274 3.75 -18.24 -11.22
CA ILE A 274 3.41 -18.23 -12.64
C ILE A 274 4.71 -18.13 -13.43
N LEU A 275 4.88 -18.98 -14.43
CA LEU A 275 5.91 -18.86 -15.45
C LEU A 275 5.25 -18.29 -16.72
N ARG A 276 5.20 -16.96 -16.80
CA ARG A 276 4.40 -16.18 -17.75
C ARG A 276 5.13 -15.99 -19.08
N ASN A 277 4.41 -16.15 -20.19
CA ASN A 277 4.89 -15.95 -21.56
C ASN A 277 4.80 -14.48 -22.02
N SER A 278 4.72 -13.52 -21.10
CA SER A 278 4.48 -12.09 -21.39
C SER A 278 3.14 -11.75 -22.07
N GLY A 279 2.18 -12.67 -22.09
CA GLY A 279 0.79 -12.39 -22.46
C GLY A 279 0.61 -11.65 -23.78
N GLN A 280 0.02 -10.46 -23.75
CA GLN A 280 -0.25 -9.66 -24.94
C GLN A 280 1.01 -9.07 -25.58
N ASP A 281 2.08 -8.83 -24.82
CA ASP A 281 3.37 -8.38 -25.33
C ASP A 281 4.01 -9.47 -26.24
N PHE A 282 3.80 -10.75 -25.91
CA PHE A 282 4.15 -11.85 -26.82
C PHE A 282 3.19 -11.95 -28.00
N PHE A 283 1.87 -11.87 -27.77
CA PHE A 283 0.85 -11.92 -28.83
C PHE A 283 1.11 -10.87 -29.92
N HIS A 284 1.46 -9.66 -29.50
CA HIS A 284 1.73 -8.55 -30.38
C HIS A 284 3.19 -8.43 -30.83
N LYS A 285 4.03 -9.39 -30.45
CA LYS A 285 5.37 -9.57 -31.05
C LYS A 285 6.28 -8.38 -30.72
N THR A 286 6.17 -7.86 -29.51
CA THR A 286 6.82 -6.61 -29.08
C THR A 286 8.12 -6.88 -28.32
N THR A 287 8.14 -6.85 -26.98
CA THR A 287 9.39 -6.75 -26.21
C THR A 287 9.68 -7.91 -25.26
N MET A 288 8.64 -8.63 -24.83
CA MET A 288 8.66 -9.70 -23.80
C MET A 288 8.75 -9.23 -22.34
N PHE A 289 8.76 -7.93 -22.04
CA PHE A 289 8.92 -7.42 -20.68
C PHE A 289 8.02 -6.22 -20.28
N MET A 290 7.02 -5.83 -21.09
CA MET A 290 6.19 -4.64 -20.79
C MET A 290 5.46 -4.71 -19.45
N ASP A 291 4.89 -5.86 -19.12
CA ASP A 291 4.26 -6.07 -17.82
C ASP A 291 5.29 -6.02 -16.68
N ALA A 292 6.53 -6.47 -16.91
CA ALA A 292 7.58 -6.51 -15.88
C ALA A 292 8.11 -5.12 -15.56
N ILE A 293 8.39 -4.32 -16.58
CA ILE A 293 8.87 -2.95 -16.38
C ILE A 293 7.80 -2.06 -15.74
N SER A 294 6.54 -2.17 -16.19
CA SER A 294 5.43 -1.37 -15.63
C SER A 294 5.29 -1.58 -14.14
N GLN A 295 5.31 -2.84 -13.69
CA GLN A 295 5.20 -3.19 -12.27
C GLN A 295 6.46 -2.81 -11.49
N SER A 296 7.65 -2.96 -12.09
CA SER A 296 8.92 -2.58 -11.44
C SER A 296 8.99 -1.07 -11.15
N LEU A 297 8.56 -0.24 -12.09
CA LEU A 297 8.56 1.23 -11.95
C LEU A 297 7.70 1.74 -10.80
N VAL A 298 6.63 1.01 -10.45
CA VAL A 298 5.64 1.41 -9.43
C VAL A 298 5.63 0.52 -8.19
N SER A 299 6.64 -0.34 -8.04
CA SER A 299 6.74 -1.31 -6.93
C SER A 299 6.79 -0.68 -5.54
N SER A 300 7.11 0.61 -5.43
CA SER A 300 7.14 1.36 -4.17
C SER A 300 5.83 2.08 -3.83
N LEU A 301 4.78 1.97 -4.66
CA LEU A 301 3.49 2.59 -4.43
C LEU A 301 2.63 1.76 -3.46
N SER A 302 1.52 2.33 -3.01
CA SER A 302 0.64 1.77 -1.97
C SER A 302 -0.24 0.60 -2.43
N PHE A 303 -0.13 0.17 -3.69
CA PHE A 303 -0.84 -0.98 -4.23
C PHE A 303 0.11 -2.14 -4.52
N ASP A 304 -0.42 -3.36 -4.44
CA ASP A 304 0.35 -4.57 -4.71
C ASP A 304 0.83 -4.61 -6.17
N THR A 305 2.08 -5.03 -6.33
CA THR A 305 2.71 -5.39 -7.61
C THR A 305 3.25 -6.81 -7.54
N GLN A 306 3.36 -7.48 -8.67
CA GLN A 306 3.91 -8.83 -8.82
C GLN A 306 5.41 -8.77 -9.06
N LYS A 307 6.17 -9.45 -8.21
CA LYS A 307 7.61 -9.64 -8.39
C LYS A 307 7.94 -10.36 -9.70
N PHE A 308 9.19 -10.19 -10.14
CA PHE A 308 9.66 -10.56 -11.48
C PHE A 308 11.07 -11.14 -11.46
N ARG A 309 11.27 -12.23 -12.20
CA ARG A 309 12.58 -12.61 -12.76
C ARG A 309 12.39 -13.28 -14.13
N ALA A 310 13.27 -13.05 -15.08
CA ALA A 310 13.23 -13.72 -16.39
C ALA A 310 14.19 -14.91 -16.45
N PHE A 311 13.75 -15.96 -17.15
CA PHE A 311 14.46 -17.23 -17.28
C PHE A 311 14.43 -17.73 -18.71
N ALA A 312 15.50 -18.40 -19.12
CA ALA A 312 15.47 -19.31 -20.25
C ALA A 312 14.80 -20.62 -19.80
N VAL A 313 13.73 -21.03 -20.47
CA VAL A 313 12.92 -22.18 -20.03
C VAL A 313 13.13 -23.37 -20.94
N TYR A 314 13.24 -24.55 -20.34
CA TYR A 314 13.28 -25.84 -20.99
C TYR A 314 12.08 -26.70 -20.58
N VAL A 315 11.53 -27.44 -21.54
CA VAL A 315 10.46 -28.43 -21.30
C VAL A 315 10.93 -29.77 -21.83
N ASN A 316 11.07 -30.75 -20.94
CA ASN A 316 11.66 -32.06 -21.22
C ASN A 316 12.98 -31.97 -22.02
N GLY A 317 13.82 -30.99 -21.70
CA GLY A 317 15.13 -30.83 -22.34
C GLY A 317 15.11 -30.10 -23.69
N GLU A 318 13.97 -29.65 -24.20
CA GLU A 318 13.92 -28.76 -25.37
C GLU A 318 13.76 -27.29 -24.96
N TYR A 319 14.52 -26.40 -25.59
CA TYR A 319 14.42 -24.97 -25.36
C TYR A 319 13.02 -24.44 -25.72
N TRP A 320 12.41 -23.75 -24.76
CA TRP A 320 11.02 -23.33 -24.80
C TRP A 320 10.83 -21.82 -24.77
N GLY A 321 11.93 -21.07 -24.88
CA GLY A 321 11.93 -19.60 -24.92
C GLY A 321 12.03 -18.95 -23.55
N ILE A 322 12.22 -17.64 -23.58
CA ILE A 322 12.12 -16.77 -22.40
C ILE A 322 10.72 -16.84 -21.79
N LYS A 323 10.65 -16.97 -20.47
CA LYS A 323 9.43 -16.71 -19.67
C LYS A 323 9.78 -15.95 -18.40
N ASN A 324 8.78 -15.25 -17.88
CA ASN A 324 8.86 -14.39 -16.73
C ASN A 324 8.26 -15.11 -15.53
N LEU A 325 9.07 -15.46 -14.53
CA LEU A 325 8.58 -15.92 -13.24
C LEU A 325 7.89 -14.76 -12.53
N ARG A 326 6.69 -15.00 -12.03
CA ARG A 326 5.80 -14.02 -11.40
C ARG A 326 5.14 -14.61 -10.18
N GLU A 327 4.82 -13.74 -9.24
CA GLU A 327 3.90 -14.07 -8.16
C GLU A 327 2.49 -14.30 -8.69
N ARG A 328 1.70 -15.06 -7.94
CA ARG A 328 0.31 -15.31 -8.27
C ARG A 328 -0.57 -14.64 -7.22
N TYR A 329 -1.39 -13.67 -7.62
CA TYR A 329 -2.48 -13.20 -6.78
C TYR A 329 -3.53 -14.31 -6.59
N ASP A 330 -3.76 -14.64 -5.34
CA ASP A 330 -4.80 -15.49 -4.78
C ASP A 330 -4.85 -15.28 -3.25
N HIS A 331 -5.67 -16.05 -2.53
CA HIS A 331 -5.72 -15.96 -1.07
C HIS A 331 -4.38 -16.30 -0.40
N HIS A 332 -3.49 -17.10 -1.01
CA HIS A 332 -2.18 -17.41 -0.44
C HIS A 332 -1.24 -16.20 -0.53
N TYR A 333 -1.33 -15.43 -1.61
CA TYR A 333 -0.61 -14.16 -1.73
C TYR A 333 -1.06 -13.17 -0.66
N LEU A 334 -2.37 -12.99 -0.47
CA LEU A 334 -2.91 -12.07 0.54
C LEU A 334 -2.58 -12.52 1.97
N ASP A 335 -2.61 -13.82 2.27
CA ASP A 335 -2.18 -14.34 3.57
C ASP A 335 -0.69 -14.04 3.81
N ARG A 336 0.17 -14.36 2.84
CA ARG A 336 1.61 -14.17 3.00
C ARG A 336 1.99 -12.69 3.11
N ASN A 337 1.42 -11.81 2.27
CA ASN A 337 1.85 -10.42 2.18
C ASN A 337 1.12 -9.48 3.14
N HIS A 338 -0.11 -9.81 3.52
CA HIS A 338 -0.96 -8.95 4.35
C HIS A 338 -1.43 -9.64 5.64
N GLY A 339 -1.12 -10.92 5.83
CA GLY A 339 -1.58 -11.70 6.99
C GLY A 339 -3.08 -11.95 6.98
N VAL A 340 -3.72 -11.87 5.80
CA VAL A 340 -5.17 -11.92 5.66
C VAL A 340 -5.62 -13.30 5.20
N LYS A 341 -6.42 -13.98 6.02
CA LYS A 341 -6.85 -15.37 5.78
C LYS A 341 -7.96 -15.47 4.75
N GLU A 342 -8.09 -16.66 4.15
CA GLU A 342 -9.07 -16.93 3.09
C GLU A 342 -10.52 -16.70 3.57
N ASP A 343 -10.83 -16.90 4.84
CA ASP A 343 -12.16 -16.66 5.42
C ASP A 343 -12.39 -15.20 5.87
N GLU A 344 -11.38 -14.33 5.74
CA GLU A 344 -11.41 -12.92 6.19
C GLU A 344 -11.27 -11.93 5.02
N ILE A 345 -11.59 -12.34 3.78
CA ILE A 345 -11.49 -11.51 2.57
C ILE A 345 -12.74 -11.49 1.72
N ASP A 346 -13.07 -10.30 1.24
CA ASP A 346 -13.76 -10.12 -0.03
C ASP A 346 -12.70 -9.84 -1.09
N TYR A 347 -12.50 -10.75 -2.05
CA TYR A 347 -11.55 -10.60 -3.16
C TYR A 347 -12.29 -10.73 -4.48
N LEU A 348 -12.28 -9.63 -5.24
CA LEU A 348 -13.12 -9.41 -6.41
C LEU A 348 -12.23 -9.11 -7.62
N ALA A 349 -12.72 -9.47 -8.80
CA ALA A 349 -11.98 -9.24 -10.04
C ALA A 349 -12.91 -8.85 -11.20
N ASN A 350 -12.38 -7.98 -12.08
CA ASN A 350 -13.00 -7.44 -13.28
C ASN A 350 -14.32 -6.69 -13.03
N MET A 351 -14.71 -5.87 -14.00
CA MET A 351 -16.02 -5.21 -14.05
C MET A 351 -16.50 -5.19 -15.50
N PRO A 352 -17.00 -6.33 -16.00
CA PRO A 352 -17.29 -6.49 -17.41
C PRO A 352 -18.41 -5.55 -17.87
N ARG A 353 -18.53 -5.42 -19.19
CA ARG A 353 -19.57 -4.62 -19.84
C ARG A 353 -20.99 -4.99 -19.41
N ALA A 354 -21.22 -6.23 -18.99
CA ALA A 354 -22.51 -6.69 -18.45
C ALA A 354 -22.91 -5.97 -17.13
N GLY A 355 -21.98 -5.25 -16.49
CA GLY A 355 -22.18 -4.50 -15.25
C GLY A 355 -21.86 -5.31 -13.99
N GLY A 356 -21.51 -4.61 -12.90
CA GLY A 356 -21.22 -5.19 -11.59
C GLY A 356 -19.82 -5.79 -11.47
N VAL A 357 -19.61 -6.55 -10.39
CA VAL A 357 -18.40 -7.36 -10.18
C VAL A 357 -18.35 -8.50 -11.19
N GLY A 358 -17.22 -8.66 -11.87
CA GLY A 358 -17.05 -9.70 -12.90
C GLY A 358 -16.85 -11.11 -12.35
N GLU A 359 -16.09 -11.23 -11.27
CA GLU A 359 -15.76 -12.49 -10.61
C GLU A 359 -15.60 -12.24 -9.10
N VAL A 360 -16.25 -13.09 -8.30
CA VAL A 360 -15.97 -13.21 -6.87
C VAL A 360 -14.93 -14.30 -6.71
N LYS A 361 -13.66 -13.92 -6.54
CA LYS A 361 -12.57 -14.88 -6.33
C LYS A 361 -12.61 -15.47 -4.93
N ASN A 362 -13.07 -14.69 -3.95
CA ASN A 362 -13.34 -15.13 -2.58
C ASN A 362 -14.32 -14.15 -1.89
N GLY A 363 -15.09 -14.62 -0.90
CA GLY A 363 -15.96 -13.76 -0.08
C GLY A 363 -17.25 -13.32 -0.78
N SER A 364 -17.63 -12.05 -0.60
CA SER A 364 -18.86 -11.47 -1.17
C SER A 364 -18.61 -10.15 -1.94
N ALA A 365 -19.45 -9.91 -2.95
CA ALA A 365 -19.50 -8.65 -3.69
C ALA A 365 -20.46 -7.61 -3.09
N ASP A 366 -21.22 -7.96 -2.06
CA ASP A 366 -22.36 -7.15 -1.58
C ASP A 366 -21.94 -5.75 -1.12
N HIS A 367 -20.87 -5.65 -0.33
CA HIS A 367 -20.37 -4.36 0.16
C HIS A 367 -19.92 -3.46 -0.99
N PHE A 368 -19.24 -4.03 -1.99
CA PHE A 368 -18.78 -3.29 -3.15
C PHE A 368 -19.96 -2.78 -4.00
N ASN A 369 -20.95 -3.65 -4.25
CA ASN A 369 -22.15 -3.28 -5.00
C ASN A 369 -22.95 -2.18 -4.27
N ALA A 370 -23.06 -2.23 -2.94
CA ALA A 370 -23.73 -1.19 -2.15
C ALA A 370 -23.06 0.19 -2.30
N ILE A 371 -21.72 0.23 -2.40
CA ILE A 371 -20.99 1.48 -2.69
C ILE A 371 -21.36 1.99 -4.09
N LEU A 372 -21.30 1.13 -5.10
CA LEU A 372 -21.63 1.52 -6.47
C LEU A 372 -23.07 2.02 -6.61
N ASP A 373 -24.03 1.30 -6.02
CA ASP A 373 -25.44 1.68 -6.05
C ASP A 373 -25.68 3.02 -5.33
N SER A 374 -24.96 3.29 -4.24
CA SER A 374 -25.01 4.60 -3.56
C SER A 374 -24.53 5.73 -4.49
N LEU A 375 -23.43 5.49 -5.22
CA LEU A 375 -22.87 6.45 -6.16
C LEU A 375 -23.71 6.62 -7.43
N GLU A 376 -24.51 5.63 -7.81
CA GLU A 376 -25.46 5.75 -8.93
C GLU A 376 -26.63 6.67 -8.59
N ASN A 377 -27.08 6.66 -7.33
CA ASN A 377 -28.30 7.34 -6.92
C ASN A 377 -28.07 8.73 -6.29
N LYS A 378 -26.84 9.06 -5.86
CA LYS A 378 -26.53 10.30 -5.13
C LYS A 378 -25.24 10.95 -5.62
N ASN A 379 -25.15 12.28 -5.49
CA ASN A 379 -23.90 12.99 -5.67
C ASN A 379 -22.93 12.65 -4.52
N ILE A 380 -21.63 12.54 -4.80
CA ILE A 380 -20.63 12.24 -3.78
C ILE A 380 -20.65 13.25 -2.62
N ASN A 381 -20.96 14.52 -2.88
CA ASN A 381 -21.01 15.56 -1.85
C ASN A 381 -22.22 15.38 -0.92
N ASP A 382 -23.33 14.83 -1.41
CA ASP A 382 -24.50 14.48 -0.59
C ASP A 382 -24.26 13.23 0.27
N LEU A 383 -23.26 12.42 -0.10
CA LEU A 383 -22.84 11.24 0.64
C LEU A 383 -21.80 11.55 1.74
N GLY A 384 -21.35 12.80 1.85
CA GLY A 384 -20.31 13.24 2.79
C GLY A 384 -18.96 13.52 2.13
N GLY A 385 -18.87 13.57 0.80
CA GLY A 385 -17.67 13.98 0.07
C GLY A 385 -16.48 13.07 0.36
N MET A 386 -15.35 13.68 0.75
CA MET A 386 -14.11 12.97 1.07
C MET A 386 -14.29 11.95 2.22
N ALA A 387 -15.09 12.26 3.23
CA ALA A 387 -15.34 11.33 4.35
C ALA A 387 -16.05 10.04 3.91
N PHE A 388 -16.87 10.09 2.85
CA PHE A 388 -17.42 8.88 2.24
C PHE A 388 -16.32 8.05 1.57
N ILE A 389 -15.44 8.70 0.81
CA ILE A 389 -14.35 8.04 0.09
C ILE A 389 -13.43 7.32 1.08
N GLU A 390 -12.95 8.04 2.09
CA GLU A 390 -12.02 7.51 3.10
C GLU A 390 -12.58 6.34 3.92
N ARG A 391 -13.90 6.28 4.09
CA ARG A 391 -14.55 5.20 4.84
C ARG A 391 -14.53 3.88 4.09
N HIS A 392 -14.58 3.92 2.76
CA HIS A 392 -14.80 2.72 1.94
C HIS A 392 -13.55 2.28 1.17
N VAL A 393 -12.64 3.21 0.88
CA VAL A 393 -11.50 3.01 -0.01
C VAL A 393 -10.24 3.56 0.64
N ASP A 394 -9.12 2.85 0.46
CA ASP A 394 -7.81 3.42 0.71
C ASP A 394 -7.51 4.46 -0.39
N VAL A 395 -7.64 5.74 -0.04
CA VAL A 395 -7.61 6.86 -1.00
C VAL A 395 -6.28 6.93 -1.75
N ARG A 396 -5.17 6.68 -1.04
CA ARG A 396 -3.83 6.72 -1.64
C ARG A 396 -3.67 5.58 -2.64
N ASN A 397 -4.02 4.36 -2.25
CA ASN A 397 -4.00 3.18 -3.11
C ASN A 397 -4.83 3.40 -4.39
N PHE A 398 -6.05 3.91 -4.23
CA PHE A 398 -6.93 4.20 -5.35
C PHE A 398 -6.37 5.30 -6.27
N ALA A 399 -5.86 6.40 -5.72
CA ALA A 399 -5.32 7.49 -6.53
C ALA A 399 -4.04 7.05 -7.28
N GLU A 400 -3.11 6.39 -6.61
CA GLU A 400 -1.84 5.97 -7.19
C GLU A 400 -2.04 4.93 -8.31
N ILE A 401 -2.92 3.94 -8.14
CA ILE A 401 -3.13 2.92 -9.19
C ILE A 401 -3.80 3.51 -10.43
N HIS A 402 -4.73 4.45 -10.26
CA HIS A 402 -5.34 5.15 -11.39
C HIS A 402 -4.30 6.04 -12.08
N ALA A 403 -3.48 6.78 -11.32
CA ALA A 403 -2.44 7.64 -11.87
C ALA A 403 -1.36 6.85 -12.63
N ALA A 404 -1.02 5.65 -12.16
CA ALA A 404 -0.12 4.74 -12.86
C ALA A 404 -0.74 4.24 -14.19
N ASN A 405 -2.00 3.82 -14.19
CA ASN A 405 -2.69 3.41 -15.42
C ASN A 405 -2.86 4.57 -16.42
N VAL A 406 -3.10 5.79 -15.94
CA VAL A 406 -3.04 7.00 -16.79
C VAL A 406 -1.66 7.11 -17.41
N TYR A 407 -0.57 7.07 -16.63
CA TYR A 407 0.77 7.20 -17.20
C TYR A 407 1.06 6.11 -18.24
N PHE A 408 0.83 4.84 -17.91
CA PHE A 408 1.06 3.71 -18.82
C PHE A 408 0.10 3.67 -20.01
N ALA A 409 -0.89 4.56 -20.08
CA ALA A 409 -1.90 4.57 -21.15
C ALA A 409 -2.61 3.21 -21.28
N ASN A 410 -2.93 2.56 -20.16
CA ASN A 410 -3.54 1.24 -20.15
C ASN A 410 -5.04 1.33 -20.48
N ILE A 411 -5.36 1.18 -21.76
CA ILE A 411 -6.74 1.23 -22.27
C ILE A 411 -7.52 -0.07 -22.05
N ASP A 412 -6.91 -1.12 -21.49
CA ASP A 412 -7.59 -2.36 -21.11
C ASP A 412 -8.29 -2.23 -19.72
N TRP A 413 -8.00 -1.16 -18.98
CA TRP A 413 -8.48 -0.93 -17.62
C TRP A 413 -9.53 0.21 -17.59
N PRO A 414 -10.55 0.27 -16.68
CA PRO A 414 -10.77 -0.53 -15.46
C PRO A 414 -11.75 -1.70 -15.57
N GLY A 415 -12.45 -1.86 -16.69
CA GLY A 415 -13.44 -2.93 -16.86
C GLY A 415 -12.82 -4.32 -16.91
N ASN A 416 -11.53 -4.40 -17.20
CA ASN A 416 -10.73 -5.61 -17.23
C ASN A 416 -9.39 -5.40 -16.50
N ASN A 417 -8.67 -6.50 -16.21
CA ASN A 417 -7.39 -6.52 -15.49
C ASN A 417 -7.42 -5.77 -14.16
N ASN A 418 -8.51 -5.96 -13.42
CA ASN A 418 -8.82 -5.19 -12.22
C ASN A 418 -9.07 -6.13 -11.04
N ASP A 419 -8.15 -6.18 -10.09
CA ASP A 419 -8.22 -7.02 -8.89
C ASP A 419 -8.24 -6.11 -7.67
N TYR A 420 -9.19 -6.37 -6.77
CA TYR A 420 -9.36 -5.55 -5.57
C TYR A 420 -9.94 -6.37 -4.43
N TRP A 421 -9.57 -6.01 -3.21
CA TRP A 421 -9.90 -6.77 -2.03
C TRP A 421 -10.14 -5.86 -0.83
N ARG A 422 -10.86 -6.39 0.17
CA ARG A 422 -10.95 -5.80 1.52
C ARG A 422 -10.91 -6.89 2.58
N TYR A 423 -10.40 -6.52 3.74
CA TYR A 423 -10.49 -7.35 4.95
C TYR A 423 -11.91 -7.31 5.54
N THR A 424 -12.42 -8.45 5.98
CA THR A 424 -13.79 -8.59 6.52
C THR A 424 -13.84 -8.91 8.01
N GLY A 425 -12.69 -9.18 8.64
CA GLY A 425 -12.59 -9.37 10.09
C GLY A 425 -12.71 -8.06 10.88
N SER A 426 -12.41 -8.11 12.19
CA SER A 426 -12.43 -6.93 13.06
C SER A 426 -11.36 -5.92 12.65
N PRO A 427 -11.73 -4.71 12.15
CA PRO A 427 -10.75 -3.80 11.56
C PRO A 427 -9.68 -3.34 12.54
N GLU A 428 -8.44 -3.32 12.08
CA GLU A 428 -7.32 -2.67 12.76
C GLU A 428 -7.29 -1.16 12.44
N GLY A 429 -6.43 -0.40 13.13
CA GLY A 429 -6.32 1.05 12.94
C GLY A 429 -6.09 1.49 11.49
N ARG A 430 -6.49 2.73 11.17
CA ARG A 430 -6.34 3.30 9.81
C ARG A 430 -4.89 3.18 9.33
N GLY A 431 -4.72 2.68 8.10
CA GLY A 431 -3.40 2.46 7.49
C GLY A 431 -2.90 1.02 7.58
N SER A 432 -3.53 0.16 8.39
CA SER A 432 -3.32 -1.28 8.32
C SER A 432 -3.97 -1.85 7.05
N SER A 433 -3.37 -2.90 6.47
CA SER A 433 -3.98 -3.71 5.40
C SER A 433 -5.30 -4.36 5.88
N LYS A 434 -5.51 -4.43 7.19
CA LYS A 434 -6.70 -4.97 7.88
C LYS A 434 -7.66 -3.90 8.39
N ASP A 435 -7.67 -2.70 7.81
CA ASP A 435 -8.61 -1.62 8.20
C ASP A 435 -10.01 -1.71 7.54
N GLY A 436 -10.26 -2.77 6.76
CA GLY A 436 -11.56 -3.05 6.12
C GLY A 436 -11.88 -2.24 4.86
N ARG A 437 -10.99 -1.35 4.41
CA ARG A 437 -11.19 -0.57 3.18
C ARG A 437 -10.79 -1.35 1.93
N PHE A 438 -11.42 -1.02 0.80
CA PHE A 438 -11.03 -1.60 -0.49
C PHE A 438 -9.67 -1.09 -0.95
N ARG A 439 -8.88 -2.03 -1.48
CA ARG A 439 -7.56 -1.82 -2.10
C ARG A 439 -7.50 -2.53 -3.43
N TRP A 440 -6.78 -1.94 -4.37
CA TRP A 440 -6.55 -2.47 -5.70
C TRP A 440 -5.13 -3.03 -5.81
N MET A 441 -4.97 -4.01 -6.71
CA MET A 441 -3.72 -4.66 -7.02
C MET A 441 -3.46 -4.57 -8.52
N MET A 442 -2.23 -4.23 -8.91
CA MET A 442 -1.86 -4.11 -10.31
C MET A 442 -1.42 -5.45 -10.88
N PHE A 443 -1.95 -5.83 -12.03
CA PHE A 443 -1.50 -6.99 -12.82
C PHE A 443 -1.87 -6.79 -14.30
N ASP A 444 -1.22 -7.56 -15.18
CA ASP A 444 -1.56 -7.64 -16.60
C ASP A 444 -1.42 -6.29 -17.34
N MET A 445 -0.22 -5.70 -17.25
CA MET A 445 0.13 -4.39 -17.80
C MET A 445 0.78 -4.47 -19.20
N ASP A 446 0.71 -5.62 -19.87
CA ASP A 446 1.30 -5.83 -21.19
C ASP A 446 0.55 -5.10 -22.32
N PHE A 447 -0.68 -4.64 -22.08
CA PHE A 447 -1.42 -3.71 -22.94
C PHE A 447 -1.24 -2.22 -22.55
N GLY A 448 -0.24 -1.91 -21.72
CA GLY A 448 0.22 -0.57 -21.38
C GLY A 448 1.42 -0.11 -22.23
N PHE A 449 2.06 1.00 -21.83
CA PHE A 449 3.10 1.71 -22.60
C PHE A 449 2.69 2.00 -24.05
N SER A 450 1.39 2.20 -24.20
CA SER A 450 0.63 2.31 -25.43
C SER A 450 1.07 1.38 -26.55
N HIS A 451 0.52 0.18 -26.49
CA HIS A 451 0.49 -0.83 -27.53
C HIS A 451 -0.08 -0.34 -28.91
N LEU A 452 -0.53 0.92 -29.00
CA LEU A 452 -1.15 1.55 -30.18
C LEU A 452 -0.15 2.06 -31.24
N GLY A 453 1.15 1.80 -31.08
CA GLY A 453 2.20 2.27 -31.99
C GLY A 453 2.69 3.70 -31.67
N SER A 454 3.30 4.36 -32.67
CA SER A 454 4.11 5.58 -32.45
C SER A 454 3.38 6.77 -31.85
N THR A 455 2.04 6.88 -31.95
CA THR A 455 1.27 7.99 -31.35
C THR A 455 0.75 7.69 -29.95
N GLY A 456 1.08 6.51 -29.43
CA GLY A 456 0.49 5.97 -28.23
C GLY A 456 0.69 6.80 -26.96
N TYR A 457 1.76 7.60 -26.91
CA TYR A 457 2.04 8.54 -25.83
C TYR A 457 0.96 9.61 -25.61
N SER A 458 0.07 9.81 -26.59
CA SER A 458 -0.99 10.83 -26.58
C SER A 458 -2.33 10.32 -26.07
N ALA A 459 -2.47 9.02 -25.77
CA ALA A 459 -3.72 8.42 -25.31
C ALA A 459 -4.31 9.16 -24.09
N ASP A 460 -5.59 9.53 -24.14
CA ASP A 460 -6.27 10.33 -23.14
C ASP A 460 -7.11 9.45 -22.20
N LEU A 461 -6.46 8.92 -21.16
CA LEU A 461 -7.11 8.04 -20.18
C LEU A 461 -8.06 8.81 -19.25
N PHE A 462 -7.91 10.14 -19.13
CA PHE A 462 -8.89 10.97 -18.44
C PHE A 462 -10.22 10.97 -19.19
N HIS A 463 -10.21 11.12 -20.51
CA HIS A 463 -11.43 10.99 -21.31
C HIS A 463 -12.04 9.59 -21.16
N HIS A 464 -11.21 8.55 -21.23
CA HIS A 464 -11.61 7.15 -21.04
C HIS A 464 -12.33 6.88 -19.71
N TYR A 465 -11.81 7.41 -18.60
CA TYR A 465 -12.44 7.24 -17.29
C TYR A 465 -13.66 8.15 -17.08
N LEU A 466 -13.63 9.38 -17.59
CA LEU A 466 -14.61 10.40 -17.24
C LEU A 466 -15.85 10.42 -18.14
N THR A 467 -15.78 9.80 -19.30
CA THR A 467 -16.94 9.69 -20.18
C THR A 467 -18.03 8.78 -19.58
N THR A 468 -19.28 9.11 -19.86
CA THR A 468 -20.43 8.21 -19.62
C THR A 468 -20.78 7.39 -20.86
N GLN A 469 -20.07 7.61 -21.96
CA GLN A 469 -20.22 6.84 -23.19
C GLN A 469 -19.27 5.63 -23.16
N ASP A 470 -19.77 4.52 -23.65
CA ASP A 470 -19.00 3.30 -23.85
C ASP A 470 -18.18 3.45 -25.14
N ILE A 471 -16.97 3.99 -25.01
CA ILE A 471 -16.07 4.28 -26.14
C ILE A 471 -15.09 3.12 -26.41
N LEU A 472 -14.80 2.32 -25.38
CA LEU A 472 -13.96 1.13 -25.44
C LEU A 472 -14.53 0.06 -24.51
N TRP A 473 -14.33 -1.20 -24.86
CA TRP A 473 -14.92 -2.34 -24.15
C TRP A 473 -14.55 -2.42 -22.65
N SER A 474 -13.44 -1.79 -22.24
CA SER A 474 -12.93 -1.70 -20.86
C SER A 474 -13.50 -0.52 -20.07
N ASN A 475 -14.26 0.40 -20.68
CA ASN A 475 -14.61 1.69 -20.04
C ASN A 475 -16.11 1.82 -19.69
N HIS A 476 -16.84 0.71 -19.72
CA HIS A 476 -18.28 0.67 -19.48
C HIS A 476 -18.73 1.56 -18.30
N PRO A 477 -19.86 2.29 -18.39
CA PRO A 477 -20.18 3.32 -17.40
C PRO A 477 -20.19 2.85 -15.95
N ARG A 478 -20.58 1.60 -15.68
CA ARG A 478 -20.54 1.06 -14.31
C ARG A 478 -19.12 0.82 -13.79
N SER A 479 -18.16 0.41 -14.63
CA SER A 479 -16.77 0.14 -14.19
C SER A 479 -16.00 1.43 -13.86
N THR A 480 -16.32 2.53 -14.53
CA THR A 480 -15.73 3.86 -14.30
C THR A 480 -16.50 4.71 -13.28
N ARG A 481 -17.67 4.24 -12.82
CA ARG A 481 -18.60 5.01 -11.97
C ARG A 481 -17.94 5.55 -10.70
N MET A 482 -17.14 4.73 -10.03
CA MET A 482 -16.48 5.12 -8.78
C MET A 482 -15.54 6.31 -9.01
N PHE A 483 -14.60 6.18 -9.95
CA PHE A 483 -13.66 7.25 -10.30
C PHE A 483 -14.37 8.53 -10.76
N ARG A 484 -15.37 8.42 -11.65
CA ARG A 484 -16.16 9.58 -12.09
C ARG A 484 -16.84 10.30 -10.93
N SER A 485 -17.40 9.55 -9.99
CA SER A 485 -18.09 10.13 -8.84
C SER A 485 -17.10 10.83 -7.93
N PHE A 486 -15.95 10.21 -7.62
CA PHE A 486 -14.95 10.81 -6.75
C PHE A 486 -14.37 12.08 -7.36
N MET A 487 -14.14 12.12 -8.68
CA MET A 487 -13.67 13.32 -9.39
C MET A 487 -14.66 14.49 -9.41
N GLN A 488 -15.92 14.29 -8.98
CA GLN A 488 -16.87 15.39 -8.74
C GLN A 488 -16.63 16.11 -7.40
N ASN A 489 -15.97 15.45 -6.45
CA ASN A 489 -15.53 16.08 -5.22
C ASN A 489 -14.20 16.82 -5.48
N ARG A 490 -14.17 18.13 -5.20
CA ARG A 490 -13.01 18.98 -5.52
C ARG A 490 -11.76 18.58 -4.74
N GLU A 491 -11.91 18.23 -3.47
CA GLU A 491 -10.81 17.83 -2.60
C GLU A 491 -10.12 16.56 -3.13
N PHE A 492 -10.89 15.51 -3.43
CA PHE A 492 -10.35 14.31 -4.05
C PHE A 492 -9.73 14.59 -5.43
N ARG A 493 -10.37 15.43 -6.26
CA ARG A 493 -9.86 15.74 -7.59
C ARG A 493 -8.51 16.45 -7.52
N ASP A 494 -8.38 17.46 -6.66
CA ASP A 494 -7.14 18.23 -6.50
C ASP A 494 -6.04 17.31 -5.90
N TYR A 495 -6.39 16.45 -4.94
CA TYR A 495 -5.51 15.39 -4.41
C TYR A 495 -5.02 14.43 -5.51
N PHE A 496 -5.94 13.86 -6.31
CA PHE A 496 -5.61 12.95 -7.41
C PHE A 496 -4.67 13.61 -8.44
N ILE A 497 -4.93 14.86 -8.80
CA ILE A 497 -4.08 15.62 -9.72
C ILE A 497 -2.68 15.77 -9.13
N ASN A 498 -2.55 16.12 -7.85
CA ASN A 498 -1.25 16.20 -7.19
C ASN A 498 -0.55 14.84 -7.15
N VAL A 499 -1.24 13.74 -6.85
CA VAL A 499 -0.67 12.37 -6.95
C VAL A 499 -0.13 12.11 -8.36
N GLN A 500 -0.91 12.42 -9.40
CA GLN A 500 -0.45 12.23 -10.78
C GLN A 500 0.81 13.05 -11.09
N LEU A 501 0.87 14.31 -10.65
CA LEU A 501 2.01 15.20 -10.85
C LEU A 501 3.23 14.76 -10.03
N ASP A 502 3.01 14.27 -8.81
CA ASP A 502 4.05 13.73 -7.94
C ASP A 502 4.77 12.56 -8.63
N LEU A 503 4.01 11.62 -9.21
CA LEU A 503 4.57 10.51 -9.96
C LEU A 503 5.35 10.99 -11.20
N LEU A 504 4.86 12.01 -11.92
CA LEU A 504 5.57 12.62 -13.05
C LEU A 504 6.84 13.39 -12.65
N ASN A 505 6.96 13.81 -11.39
CA ASN A 505 8.15 14.43 -10.82
C ASN A 505 9.07 13.41 -10.12
N THR A 506 8.71 12.12 -10.09
CA THR A 506 9.48 11.06 -9.41
C THR A 506 9.61 9.80 -10.27
N LEU A 507 8.73 8.80 -10.06
CA LEU A 507 8.81 7.48 -10.68
C LEU A 507 8.72 7.50 -12.21
N PHE A 508 8.00 8.49 -12.75
CA PHE A 508 7.78 8.67 -14.19
C PHE A 508 8.60 9.82 -14.79
N LYS A 509 9.67 10.25 -14.10
CA LYS A 509 10.70 11.10 -14.71
C LYS A 509 11.25 10.43 -15.97
N GLU A 510 11.35 11.21 -17.04
CA GLU A 510 11.76 10.75 -18.38
C GLU A 510 13.04 9.90 -18.34
N GLU A 511 14.12 10.44 -17.77
CA GLU A 511 15.43 9.77 -17.76
C GLU A 511 15.40 8.46 -16.96
N ARG A 512 14.70 8.43 -15.82
CA ARG A 512 14.53 7.22 -15.01
C ARG A 512 13.82 6.11 -15.79
N VAL A 513 12.75 6.44 -16.49
CA VAL A 513 11.97 5.44 -17.25
C VAL A 513 12.80 4.92 -18.42
N LYS A 514 13.51 5.80 -19.15
CA LYS A 514 14.41 5.39 -20.23
C LYS A 514 15.54 4.50 -19.73
N GLU A 515 16.17 4.85 -18.61
CA GLU A 515 17.22 4.03 -17.99
C GLU A 515 16.70 2.64 -17.63
N THR A 516 15.51 2.57 -17.03
CA THR A 516 14.87 1.30 -16.69
C THR A 516 14.57 0.47 -17.95
N ILE A 517 14.07 1.08 -19.03
CA ILE A 517 13.89 0.40 -20.33
C ILE A 517 15.22 -0.16 -20.84
N GLY A 518 16.30 0.62 -20.75
CA GLY A 518 17.65 0.20 -21.11
C GLY A 518 18.11 -1.03 -20.33
N GLN A 519 17.93 -1.04 -19.00
CA GLN A 519 18.29 -2.19 -18.16
C GLN A 519 17.55 -3.47 -18.57
N PHE A 520 16.25 -3.37 -18.89
CA PHE A 520 15.48 -4.51 -19.40
C PHE A 520 15.91 -4.94 -20.80
N LYS A 521 16.24 -4.01 -21.70
CA LYS A 521 16.83 -4.34 -23.00
C LYS A 521 18.09 -5.18 -22.82
N GLU A 522 19.00 -4.75 -21.94
CA GLU A 522 20.25 -5.46 -21.71
C GLU A 522 20.06 -6.86 -21.13
N MET A 523 19.09 -7.01 -20.22
CA MET A 523 18.71 -8.30 -19.61
C MET A 523 18.26 -9.33 -20.66
N TYR A 524 17.54 -8.91 -21.71
CA TYR A 524 16.94 -9.80 -22.71
C TYR A 524 17.79 -9.97 -23.98
N ARG A 525 18.73 -9.05 -24.27
CA ARG A 525 19.40 -8.90 -25.57
C ARG A 525 20.05 -10.17 -26.13
N HIS A 526 20.61 -11.03 -25.27
CA HIS A 526 21.26 -12.26 -25.70
C HIS A 526 20.23 -13.35 -25.97
N GLU A 527 19.33 -13.56 -25.01
CA GLU A 527 18.41 -14.70 -25.02
C GLU A 527 17.28 -14.55 -26.04
N ILE A 528 16.90 -13.30 -26.39
CA ILE A 528 15.83 -13.06 -27.36
C ILE A 528 16.14 -13.72 -28.70
N ARG A 529 17.42 -13.87 -29.09
CA ARG A 529 17.81 -14.56 -30.33
C ARG A 529 17.42 -16.05 -30.33
N ASN A 530 17.55 -16.74 -29.20
CA ASN A 530 17.11 -18.13 -29.05
C ASN A 530 15.59 -18.22 -29.06
N HIS A 531 14.92 -17.30 -28.36
CA HIS A 531 13.47 -17.19 -28.34
C HIS A 531 12.91 -17.01 -29.77
N LEU A 532 13.51 -16.10 -30.55
CA LEU A 532 13.16 -15.85 -31.96
C LEU A 532 13.31 -17.10 -32.82
N ARG A 533 14.42 -17.84 -32.70
CA ARG A 533 14.63 -19.11 -33.44
C ARG A 533 13.56 -20.16 -33.13
N ARG A 534 13.07 -20.20 -31.88
CA ARG A 534 12.09 -21.17 -31.42
C ARG A 534 10.65 -20.83 -31.80
N TRP A 535 10.29 -19.56 -31.71
CA TRP A 535 8.90 -19.11 -31.80
C TRP A 535 8.60 -18.25 -33.02
N GLY A 536 9.61 -17.56 -33.56
CA GLY A 536 9.43 -16.56 -34.60
C GLY A 536 8.62 -15.34 -34.13
N TYR A 537 8.62 -15.06 -32.82
CA TYR A 537 7.95 -13.92 -32.19
C TYR A 537 8.93 -13.21 -31.23
N PRO A 538 9.21 -11.90 -31.35
CA PRO A 538 9.01 -11.01 -32.51
C PRO A 538 9.50 -11.59 -33.85
N SER A 539 9.29 -10.95 -35.00
CA SER A 539 9.68 -11.59 -36.27
C SER A 539 11.21 -11.56 -36.47
N THR A 540 11.89 -10.53 -35.98
CA THR A 540 13.36 -10.37 -36.08
C THR A 540 13.94 -9.64 -34.87
N TYR A 541 15.26 -9.73 -34.69
CA TYR A 541 15.97 -8.96 -33.66
C TYR A 541 15.85 -7.45 -33.88
N THR A 542 15.96 -6.98 -35.13
CA THR A 542 15.80 -5.56 -35.49
C THR A 542 14.40 -5.05 -35.19
N GLU A 543 13.36 -5.86 -35.43
CA GLU A 543 11.98 -5.49 -35.06
C GLU A 543 11.81 -5.40 -33.54
N TRP A 544 12.41 -6.33 -32.78
CA TRP A 544 12.42 -6.26 -31.32
C TRP A 544 13.09 -4.98 -30.80
N GLU A 545 14.24 -4.58 -31.35
CA GLU A 545 14.90 -3.32 -30.99
C GLU A 545 14.04 -2.10 -31.32
N ARG A 546 13.45 -2.06 -32.52
CA ARG A 546 12.55 -0.97 -32.93
C ARG A 546 11.35 -0.83 -31.99
N ASN A 547 10.76 -1.94 -31.54
CA ASN A 547 9.66 -1.90 -30.58
C ASN A 547 10.09 -1.30 -29.24
N ILE A 548 11.33 -1.50 -28.81
CA ILE A 548 11.89 -0.90 -27.58
C ILE A 548 12.09 0.60 -27.77
N ASP A 549 12.64 1.02 -28.92
CA ASP A 549 12.86 2.44 -29.23
C ASP A 549 11.55 3.25 -29.19
N GLU A 550 10.44 2.66 -29.67
CA GLU A 550 9.10 3.27 -29.54
C GLU A 550 8.69 3.51 -28.07
N ARG A 551 9.12 2.66 -27.12
CA ARG A 551 8.81 2.83 -25.68
C ARG A 551 9.72 3.87 -25.03
N VAL A 552 10.96 4.02 -25.52
CA VAL A 552 11.85 5.11 -25.14
C VAL A 552 11.26 6.45 -25.59
N GLU A 553 10.73 6.52 -26.82
CA GLU A 553 10.01 7.71 -27.31
C GLU A 553 8.74 8.00 -26.49
N PHE A 554 7.96 6.96 -26.17
CA PHE A 554 6.81 7.07 -25.27
C PHE A 554 7.20 7.73 -23.94
N ALA A 555 8.27 7.25 -23.31
CA ALA A 555 8.75 7.76 -22.02
C ALA A 555 9.11 9.25 -22.07
N GLY A 556 9.69 9.72 -23.19
CA GLY A 556 10.03 11.14 -23.38
C GLY A 556 8.82 12.06 -23.62
N LEU A 557 7.79 11.56 -24.30
CA LEU A 557 6.63 12.38 -24.66
C LEU A 557 5.49 12.31 -23.64
N ARG A 558 5.35 11.20 -22.90
CA ARG A 558 4.19 10.95 -22.03
C ARG A 558 4.01 11.99 -20.91
N PRO A 559 5.04 12.40 -20.15
CA PRO A 559 4.85 13.34 -19.03
C PRO A 559 4.25 14.69 -19.46
N ARG A 560 4.70 15.24 -20.58
CA ARG A 560 4.15 16.51 -21.11
C ARG A 560 2.70 16.35 -21.56
N ASN A 561 2.38 15.24 -22.22
CA ASN A 561 1.02 14.96 -22.69
C ASN A 561 0.03 14.82 -21.53
N VAL A 562 0.39 14.06 -20.48
CA VAL A 562 -0.46 13.90 -19.29
C VAL A 562 -0.72 15.26 -18.62
N ARG A 563 0.32 16.11 -18.45
CA ARG A 563 0.15 17.47 -17.91
C ARG A 563 -0.79 18.32 -18.78
N SER A 564 -0.65 18.25 -20.10
CA SER A 564 -1.54 18.96 -21.03
C SER A 564 -2.99 18.50 -20.94
N GLN A 565 -3.22 17.19 -20.77
CA GLN A 565 -4.57 16.62 -20.60
C GLN A 565 -5.21 17.07 -19.27
N ILE A 566 -4.43 17.10 -18.18
CA ILE A 566 -4.89 17.65 -16.89
C ILE A 566 -5.31 19.11 -17.04
N SER A 567 -4.41 19.95 -17.57
CA SER A 567 -4.64 21.38 -17.75
C SER A 567 -5.88 21.64 -18.62
N GLY A 568 -5.97 21.00 -19.78
CA GLY A 568 -7.08 21.17 -20.71
C GLY A 568 -8.43 20.64 -20.19
N ARG A 569 -8.43 19.58 -19.37
CA ARG A 569 -9.68 18.99 -18.85
C ARG A 569 -10.22 19.70 -17.61
N PHE A 570 -9.34 20.02 -16.67
CA PHE A 570 -9.74 20.48 -15.34
C PHE A 570 -9.53 21.97 -15.12
N ASN A 571 -9.02 22.69 -16.14
CA ASN A 571 -8.75 24.13 -16.08
C ASN A 571 -7.89 24.50 -14.86
N THR A 572 -6.74 23.81 -14.74
CA THR A 572 -5.83 23.92 -13.58
C THR A 572 -4.73 24.95 -13.77
N GLY A 573 -4.89 25.84 -14.75
CA GLY A 573 -3.84 26.76 -15.18
C GLY A 573 -2.68 26.04 -15.87
N PHE A 574 -1.48 26.61 -15.78
CA PHE A 574 -0.30 26.17 -16.52
C PHE A 574 0.73 25.45 -15.63
N PRO A 575 1.49 24.49 -16.19
CA PRO A 575 2.61 23.87 -15.48
C PRO A 575 3.63 24.92 -15.04
N THR A 576 3.98 24.91 -13.76
CA THR A 576 4.83 25.89 -13.08
C THR A 576 5.85 25.16 -12.23
N VAL A 577 7.12 25.57 -12.34
CA VAL A 577 8.21 25.02 -11.53
C VAL A 577 8.09 25.54 -10.11
N VAL A 578 8.16 24.64 -9.14
CA VAL A 578 8.26 24.92 -7.72
C VAL A 578 9.65 24.48 -7.26
N THR A 579 10.43 25.42 -6.75
CA THR A 579 11.79 25.16 -6.24
C THR A 579 11.75 25.11 -4.71
N ILE A 580 12.22 24.00 -4.14
CA ILE A 580 12.22 23.74 -2.71
C ILE A 580 13.65 23.51 -2.24
N ASP A 581 14.04 24.18 -1.17
CA ASP A 581 15.36 24.07 -0.55
C ASP A 581 15.23 23.89 0.98
N VAL A 582 16.34 23.52 1.60
CA VAL A 582 16.48 23.49 3.07
C VAL A 582 17.74 24.24 3.48
N ASN A 583 17.75 24.85 4.66
CA ASN A 583 18.98 25.48 5.17
C ASN A 583 20.08 24.46 5.48
N HIS A 584 19.70 23.27 5.97
CA HIS A 584 20.64 22.19 6.27
C HIS A 584 19.96 20.82 6.17
N ARG A 585 20.42 19.98 5.24
CA ARG A 585 19.81 18.67 4.94
C ARG A 585 19.87 17.65 6.09
N GLU A 586 20.82 17.80 7.00
CA GLU A 586 20.93 16.91 8.17
C GLU A 586 19.91 17.26 9.25
N MET A 587 19.39 18.51 9.26
CA MET A 587 18.46 18.97 10.28
C MET A 587 17.01 18.61 9.97
N GLY A 588 16.68 18.37 8.71
CA GLY A 588 15.32 17.99 8.31
C GLY A 588 15.15 17.88 6.80
N VAL A 589 13.98 17.39 6.42
CA VAL A 589 13.57 17.19 5.03
C VAL A 589 12.17 17.76 4.80
N VAL A 590 11.81 17.99 3.54
CA VAL A 590 10.47 18.45 3.14
C VAL A 590 9.68 17.28 2.56
N GLN A 591 8.41 17.16 2.95
CA GLN A 591 7.42 16.35 2.26
C GLN A 591 6.58 17.27 1.37
N VAL A 592 6.49 16.95 0.07
CA VAL A 592 5.71 17.64 -0.94
C VAL A 592 4.58 16.72 -1.36
N ASN A 593 3.34 17.02 -0.97
CA ASN A 593 2.20 16.14 -1.16
C ASN A 593 2.53 14.70 -0.67
N THR A 594 2.63 13.74 -1.60
CA THR A 594 2.99 12.34 -1.32
C THR A 594 4.50 12.03 -1.40
N ILE A 595 5.32 12.98 -1.86
CA ILE A 595 6.76 12.82 -2.05
C ILE A 595 7.50 13.24 -0.79
N ARG A 596 8.37 12.36 -0.27
CA ARG A 596 9.36 12.73 0.74
C ARG A 596 10.69 13.10 0.06
N LEU A 597 11.12 14.36 0.14
CA LEU A 597 12.38 14.84 -0.42
C LEU A 597 13.56 14.43 0.47
N ALA A 598 13.91 13.15 0.42
CA ALA A 598 15.02 12.57 1.16
C ALA A 598 15.81 11.63 0.25
N GLY A 599 17.11 11.47 0.53
CA GLY A 599 17.94 10.50 -0.17
C GLY A 599 17.37 9.09 -0.01
N GLY A 600 17.32 8.35 -1.12
CA GLY A 600 16.74 6.99 -1.18
C GLY A 600 15.24 6.96 -1.47
N THR A 601 14.53 8.09 -1.50
CA THR A 601 13.16 8.12 -2.02
C THR A 601 13.16 7.76 -3.52
N PRO A 602 12.36 6.80 -3.98
CA PRO A 602 12.29 6.42 -5.40
C PRO A 602 12.03 7.61 -6.33
N GLY A 603 12.91 7.82 -7.32
CA GLY A 603 12.80 8.94 -8.27
C GLY A 603 13.33 10.29 -7.75
N ILE A 604 13.95 10.31 -6.57
CA ILE A 604 14.68 11.45 -6.00
C ILE A 604 16.17 11.15 -5.99
N ASP A 605 16.96 12.09 -6.48
CA ASP A 605 18.42 11.98 -6.55
C ASP A 605 19.05 12.06 -5.15
N SER A 606 20.29 11.57 -5.00
CA SER A 606 21.01 11.65 -3.71
C SER A 606 21.27 13.10 -3.29
N GLU A 607 21.52 13.97 -4.26
CA GLU A 607 21.56 15.42 -4.07
C GLU A 607 20.16 15.98 -4.25
N VAL A 608 19.40 15.99 -3.14
CA VAL A 608 17.98 16.33 -3.17
C VAL A 608 17.73 17.82 -3.39
N TYR A 609 18.48 18.68 -2.69
CA TYR A 609 18.20 20.11 -2.59
C TYR A 609 19.25 20.96 -3.33
N PRO A 610 18.85 22.05 -4.02
CA PRO A 610 17.46 22.46 -4.24
C PRO A 610 16.73 21.48 -5.16
N TRP A 611 15.49 21.15 -4.81
CA TRP A 611 14.63 20.25 -5.58
C TRP A 611 13.67 21.05 -6.45
N GLU A 612 13.44 20.61 -7.68
CA GLU A 612 12.46 21.21 -8.59
C GLU A 612 11.37 20.20 -8.99
N GLY A 613 10.12 20.64 -8.90
CA GLY A 613 8.95 19.89 -9.34
C GLY A 613 8.03 20.75 -10.21
N LEU A 614 7.38 20.13 -11.21
CA LEU A 614 6.46 20.82 -12.11
C LEU A 614 5.00 20.55 -11.70
N TYR A 615 4.32 21.57 -11.17
CA TYR A 615 2.95 21.52 -10.66
C TYR A 615 2.00 22.46 -11.41
N MET A 616 0.69 22.29 -11.25
CA MET A 616 -0.31 23.14 -11.92
C MET A 616 -0.59 24.41 -11.11
N SER A 617 -0.57 25.58 -11.74
CA SER A 617 -0.65 26.88 -11.03
C SER A 617 -1.90 27.08 -10.18
N ASP A 618 -3.03 26.48 -10.54
CA ASP A 618 -4.29 26.64 -9.80
C ASP A 618 -4.55 25.55 -8.76
N ILE A 619 -3.67 24.55 -8.66
CA ILE A 619 -3.75 23.46 -7.68
C ILE A 619 -2.72 23.71 -6.58
N PRO A 620 -3.15 23.95 -5.33
CA PRO A 620 -2.24 24.10 -4.21
C PRO A 620 -1.38 22.84 -4.01
N VAL A 621 -0.10 23.04 -3.74
CA VAL A 621 0.85 22.01 -3.32
C VAL A 621 0.92 22.03 -1.79
N GLU A 622 0.79 20.86 -1.18
CA GLU A 622 0.98 20.67 0.24
C GLU A 622 2.45 20.48 0.57
N LEU A 623 2.96 21.24 1.55
CA LEU A 623 4.32 21.13 2.03
C LEU A 623 4.33 20.90 3.54
N THR A 624 5.10 19.90 3.98
CA THR A 624 5.34 19.64 5.40
C THR A 624 6.83 19.57 5.67
N ALA A 625 7.34 20.38 6.58
CA ALA A 625 8.71 20.28 7.05
C ALA A 625 8.81 19.14 8.06
N ARG A 626 9.80 18.26 7.93
CA ARG A 626 9.99 17.08 8.78
C ARG A 626 11.38 17.17 9.41
N PRO A 627 11.53 17.70 10.63
CA PRO A 627 12.81 17.75 11.30
C PRO A 627 13.34 16.34 11.59
N ASN A 628 14.66 16.19 11.52
CA ASN A 628 15.33 14.97 11.98
C ASN A 628 15.48 14.99 13.51
N SER A 629 15.81 13.84 14.10
CA SER A 629 16.04 13.74 15.54
C SER A 629 17.11 14.73 16.01
N GLY A 630 16.86 15.43 17.13
CA GLY A 630 17.74 16.48 17.66
C GLY A 630 17.51 17.89 17.08
N TYR A 631 16.59 18.03 16.12
CA TYR A 631 16.30 19.30 15.46
C TYR A 631 14.81 19.65 15.54
N ARG A 632 14.49 20.91 15.27
CA ARG A 632 13.13 21.42 15.10
C ARG A 632 12.99 22.20 13.80
N PHE A 633 11.76 22.24 13.29
CA PHE A 633 11.42 23.19 12.25
C PHE A 633 11.38 24.62 12.84
N SER A 634 11.91 25.59 12.11
CA SER A 634 11.89 27.00 12.50
C SER A 634 10.84 27.77 11.69
N HIS A 635 10.96 27.82 10.37
CA HIS A 635 10.03 28.52 9.49
C HIS A 635 10.29 28.17 8.02
N TRP A 636 9.28 28.37 7.18
CA TRP A 636 9.45 28.50 5.74
C TRP A 636 9.85 29.92 5.40
N ASP A 637 10.77 30.07 4.46
CA ASP A 637 11.02 31.32 3.75
C ASP A 637 10.49 31.15 2.32
N ILE A 638 9.46 31.92 1.97
CA ILE A 638 8.85 31.90 0.64
C ILE A 638 9.05 33.28 0.02
N ASN A 639 9.99 33.39 -0.92
CA ASN A 639 10.36 34.65 -1.56
C ASN A 639 10.66 35.80 -0.55
N GLY A 640 11.22 35.49 0.62
CA GLY A 640 11.56 36.45 1.69
C GLY A 640 10.51 36.60 2.80
N GLU A 641 9.31 36.02 2.64
CA GLU A 641 8.26 36.02 3.68
C GLU A 641 8.36 34.75 4.55
N LYS A 642 8.17 34.92 5.87
CA LYS A 642 8.33 33.83 6.85
C LYS A 642 7.00 33.22 7.28
N PHE A 643 6.90 31.88 7.24
CA PHE A 643 5.74 31.12 7.69
C PHE A 643 6.15 30.07 8.72
N TYR A 644 5.52 30.09 9.89
CA TYR A 644 5.96 29.29 11.04
C TYR A 644 5.17 27.98 11.18
N GLN A 645 4.11 27.80 10.39
CA GLN A 645 3.39 26.52 10.35
C GLN A 645 4.27 25.46 9.68
N GLN A 646 4.49 24.35 10.37
CA GLN A 646 5.24 23.21 9.82
C GLN A 646 4.58 22.64 8.55
N TYR A 647 3.26 22.78 8.47
CA TYR A 647 2.41 22.42 7.35
C TYR A 647 1.86 23.67 6.66
N ILE A 648 2.03 23.78 5.34
CA ILE A 648 1.49 24.87 4.54
C ILE A 648 0.94 24.37 3.20
N HIS A 649 0.03 25.15 2.62
CA HIS A 649 -0.36 25.01 1.22
C HIS A 649 0.15 26.19 0.40
N VAL A 650 0.78 25.89 -0.72
CA VAL A 650 1.36 26.91 -1.60
C VAL A 650 0.80 26.75 -3.01
N LYS A 651 0.25 27.83 -3.57
CA LYS A 651 -0.11 27.85 -4.99
C LYS A 651 1.15 28.09 -5.83
N PRO A 652 1.47 27.21 -6.80
CA PRO A 652 2.61 27.42 -7.69
C PRO A 652 2.51 28.75 -8.44
N LYS A 653 3.61 29.51 -8.45
CA LYS A 653 3.75 30.76 -9.20
C LYS A 653 5.12 30.78 -9.90
N PRO A 654 5.24 31.40 -11.09
CA PRO A 654 6.53 31.52 -11.76
C PRO A 654 7.60 32.11 -10.83
N GLY A 655 8.74 31.42 -10.72
CA GLY A 655 9.89 31.86 -9.91
C GLY A 655 9.71 31.70 -8.40
N ILE A 656 8.71 30.93 -7.93
CA ILE A 656 8.53 30.68 -6.51
C ILE A 656 9.72 29.88 -5.93
N GLN A 657 10.35 30.44 -4.90
CA GLN A 657 11.39 29.78 -4.12
C GLN A 657 10.90 29.57 -2.70
N ILE A 658 11.02 28.33 -2.23
CA ILE A 658 10.54 27.90 -0.92
C ILE A 658 11.69 27.26 -0.19
N LYS A 659 12.00 27.75 1.01
CA LYS A 659 13.06 27.18 1.83
C LYS A 659 12.54 26.79 3.21
N ALA A 660 12.65 25.52 3.59
CA ALA A 660 12.43 25.10 4.97
C ALA A 660 13.70 25.37 5.80
N ASN A 661 13.55 26.14 6.88
CA ASN A 661 14.62 26.40 7.83
C ASN A 661 14.41 25.55 9.08
N PHE A 662 15.44 24.80 9.45
CA PHE A 662 15.50 23.99 10.67
C PHE A 662 16.57 24.54 11.62
N SER A 663 16.51 24.17 12.90
CA SER A 663 17.49 24.53 13.93
C SER A 663 17.66 23.41 14.93
N GLU A 664 18.78 23.38 15.67
CA GLU A 664 19.00 22.46 16.78
C GLU A 664 17.95 22.63 17.88
N MET A 665 17.56 21.51 18.52
CA MET A 665 16.80 21.55 19.77
C MET A 665 17.65 22.23 20.86
N PRO A 666 17.07 23.08 21.73
CA PRO A 666 17.85 23.81 22.72
C PRO A 666 18.32 22.89 23.87
N GLU A 667 19.50 23.15 24.45
CA GLU A 667 20.02 22.39 25.60
C GLU A 667 19.30 22.75 26.92
N ARG A 668 18.64 23.92 26.99
CA ARG A 668 17.86 24.37 28.16
C ARG A 668 16.44 24.74 27.76
N ALA A 669 15.46 24.37 28.61
CA ALA A 669 14.03 24.51 28.32
C ALA A 669 13.56 25.92 27.91
N GLY A 670 14.19 26.98 28.46
CA GLY A 670 13.85 28.37 28.20
C GLY A 670 14.83 29.14 27.31
N GLU A 671 15.80 28.47 26.68
CA GLU A 671 16.83 29.17 25.92
C GLU A 671 16.23 29.94 24.74
N GLY A 672 16.40 31.26 24.78
CA GLY A 672 15.85 32.18 23.79
C GLY A 672 14.32 32.33 23.84
N LYS A 673 13.64 31.86 24.90
CA LYS A 673 12.18 31.94 25.07
C LYS A 673 11.80 32.76 26.31
N GLU A 674 10.60 33.31 26.29
CA GLU A 674 10.00 33.99 27.44
C GLU A 674 9.37 32.97 28.38
N LEU A 675 9.49 33.20 29.69
CA LEU A 675 8.75 32.46 30.71
C LEU A 675 7.29 32.90 30.66
N LEU A 676 6.38 31.96 30.36
CA LEU A 676 4.94 32.20 30.27
C LEU A 676 4.24 31.90 31.58
N TYR A 677 4.53 30.74 32.15
CA TYR A 677 3.93 30.25 33.38
C TYR A 677 5.01 29.64 34.26
N PHE A 678 4.93 29.88 35.57
CA PHE A 678 5.75 29.18 36.55
C PHE A 678 4.91 28.80 37.76
N TRP A 679 5.12 27.58 38.26
CA TRP A 679 4.57 27.11 39.52
C TRP A 679 5.71 27.01 40.53
N HIS A 680 5.87 28.07 41.30
CA HIS A 680 6.63 28.08 42.53
C HIS A 680 5.81 27.38 43.62
N PHE A 681 6.31 26.27 44.14
CA PHE A 681 5.68 25.58 45.25
C PHE A 681 6.40 25.99 46.53
N ASP A 682 5.74 26.75 47.39
CA ASP A 682 6.34 27.30 48.60
C ASP A 682 5.75 26.69 49.88
N THR A 683 6.03 27.35 51.01
CA THR A 683 5.56 26.97 52.34
C THR A 683 4.09 27.28 52.58
N GLU A 684 3.43 28.09 51.75
CA GLU A 684 2.01 28.43 51.89
C GLU A 684 1.09 27.28 51.42
N LEU A 685 1.58 26.42 50.52
CA LEU A 685 0.86 25.22 50.12
C LEU A 685 0.74 24.24 51.31
N PRO A 686 -0.47 23.78 51.66
CA PRO A 686 -0.67 22.85 52.76
C PRO A 686 0.05 21.51 52.53
N ASN A 687 0.89 21.12 53.48
CA ASN A 687 1.59 19.84 53.43
C ASN A 687 0.64 18.65 53.66
N ASP A 688 0.88 17.54 52.96
CA ASP A 688 0.16 16.27 53.14
C ASP A 688 -1.38 16.38 53.04
N THR A 689 -1.87 17.44 52.40
CA THR A 689 -3.31 17.72 52.22
C THR A 689 -3.68 17.49 50.76
N PRO A 690 -4.82 16.82 50.46
CA PRO A 690 -5.27 16.60 49.08
C PRO A 690 -5.46 17.93 48.32
N LEU A 691 -4.73 18.07 47.21
CA LEU A 691 -4.81 19.18 46.27
C LEU A 691 -5.55 18.73 45.01
N LYS A 692 -6.41 19.59 44.47
CA LYS A 692 -7.13 19.30 43.21
C LYS A 692 -6.77 20.26 42.09
N THR A 693 -6.55 21.52 42.43
CA THR A 693 -6.27 22.58 41.47
C THR A 693 -5.18 23.48 42.03
N ILE A 694 -4.18 23.83 41.21
CA ILE A 694 -3.08 24.72 41.58
C ILE A 694 -2.90 25.76 40.46
N PHE A 695 -2.99 27.04 40.81
CA PHE A 695 -2.74 28.14 39.89
C PHE A 695 -1.24 28.43 39.79
N SER A 696 -0.77 28.90 38.64
CA SER A 696 0.60 29.36 38.45
C SER A 696 0.90 30.53 39.39
N SER A 697 2.06 30.53 40.04
CA SER A 697 2.52 31.64 40.88
C SER A 697 2.96 32.84 40.04
N TYR A 698 3.29 32.61 38.77
CA TYR A 698 3.66 33.63 37.81
C TYR A 698 2.98 33.37 36.46
N SER A 699 2.55 34.45 35.81
CA SER A 699 2.13 34.46 34.42
C SER A 699 2.50 35.78 33.73
N SER A 700 2.99 35.68 32.49
CA SER A 700 3.17 36.84 31.59
C SER A 700 2.08 36.98 30.53
N THR A 701 1.16 36.01 30.44
CA THR A 701 0.16 35.93 29.37
C THR A 701 -1.14 36.68 29.67
N GLY A 702 -1.29 37.19 30.90
CA GLY A 702 -2.54 37.82 31.37
C GLY A 702 -3.59 36.82 31.88
N TYR A 703 -3.36 35.52 31.73
CA TYR A 703 -4.18 34.44 32.28
C TYR A 703 -3.37 33.63 33.29
N ASN A 704 -4.02 32.97 34.27
CA ASN A 704 -3.31 32.02 35.12
C ASN A 704 -3.23 30.67 34.43
N GLY A 705 -2.04 30.06 34.42
CA GLY A 705 -1.92 28.63 34.11
C GLY A 705 -2.54 27.83 35.26
N VAL A 706 -3.19 26.72 34.95
CA VAL A 706 -3.84 25.88 35.97
C VAL A 706 -3.38 24.44 35.85
N ILE A 707 -3.00 23.83 36.98
CA ILE A 707 -2.81 22.38 37.11
C ILE A 707 -4.05 21.80 37.78
N ASN A 708 -4.73 20.91 37.07
CA ASN A 708 -5.88 20.15 37.53
C ASN A 708 -5.49 18.67 37.70
N PHE A 709 -5.66 18.15 38.91
CA PHE A 709 -5.47 16.73 39.19
C PHE A 709 -6.77 15.97 38.95
N LYS A 710 -6.72 15.01 38.02
CA LYS A 710 -7.74 14.00 37.84
C LYS A 710 -7.35 12.79 38.71
N PRO A 711 -8.09 12.47 39.78
CA PRO A 711 -7.79 11.31 40.62
C PRO A 711 -8.33 10.00 40.00
N ALA A 712 -7.62 8.90 40.20
CA ALA A 712 -8.13 7.54 39.94
C ALA A 712 -9.12 7.08 41.02
N VAL A 713 -8.99 7.60 42.25
CA VAL A 713 -9.81 7.26 43.41
C VAL A 713 -11.06 8.15 43.45
N THR A 714 -12.22 7.54 43.69
CA THR A 714 -13.51 8.25 43.81
C THR A 714 -14.25 7.76 45.06
N PRO A 715 -14.77 8.64 45.94
CA PRO A 715 -14.73 10.11 45.86
C PRO A 715 -13.33 10.69 46.15
N TYR A 716 -13.14 11.97 45.83
CA TYR A 716 -11.90 12.72 46.09
C TYR A 716 -12.19 13.99 46.91
N PRO A 717 -11.53 14.21 48.06
CA PRO A 717 -10.54 13.32 48.69
C PRO A 717 -11.17 11.99 49.18
N PRO A 718 -10.36 10.96 49.48
CA PRO A 718 -10.84 9.71 50.10
C PRO A 718 -11.64 9.98 51.38
N LEU A 719 -12.63 9.12 51.69
CA LEU A 719 -13.56 9.35 52.80
C LEU A 719 -12.93 9.18 54.19
N ALA A 720 -11.83 8.44 54.30
CA ALA A 720 -11.09 8.30 55.55
C ALA A 720 -10.15 9.49 55.74
N GLU A 721 -10.26 10.17 56.90
CA GLU A 721 -9.49 11.39 57.22
C GLU A 721 -7.96 11.22 57.15
N ASP A 722 -7.46 9.98 57.21
CA ASP A 722 -6.03 9.63 57.20
C ASP A 722 -5.56 8.92 55.91
N GLU A 723 -6.45 8.68 54.93
CA GLU A 723 -6.08 7.97 53.71
C GLU A 723 -5.46 8.91 52.66
N THR A 724 -4.15 8.77 52.47
CA THR A 724 -3.37 9.54 51.47
C THR A 724 -3.15 8.79 50.14
N ASN A 725 -3.85 7.68 49.93
CA ASN A 725 -3.68 6.87 48.72
C ASN A 725 -4.35 7.55 47.52
N GLY A 726 -3.64 7.61 46.39
CA GLY A 726 -4.20 8.10 45.13
C GLY A 726 -4.47 9.61 45.09
N ILE A 727 -3.88 10.39 46.01
CA ILE A 727 -4.00 11.85 46.05
C ILE A 727 -2.82 12.58 45.40
N MET A 728 -3.05 13.83 45.02
CA MET A 728 -1.99 14.80 44.80
C MET A 728 -1.83 15.64 46.07
N ASP A 729 -0.63 15.75 46.61
CA ASP A 729 -0.32 16.56 47.78
C ASP A 729 1.03 17.26 47.63
N ARG A 730 1.30 18.26 48.48
CA ARG A 730 2.59 18.95 48.53
C ARG A 730 3.57 18.19 49.42
N VAL A 731 4.85 18.22 49.10
CA VAL A 731 5.94 17.50 49.79
C VAL A 731 7.17 18.40 50.02
N ASN A 732 7.86 18.22 51.15
CA ASN A 732 9.15 18.86 51.43
C ASN A 732 10.25 18.10 50.69
N ASP A 733 10.38 18.36 49.39
CA ASP A 733 11.39 17.75 48.52
C ASP A 733 11.92 18.80 47.52
N PRO A 734 12.67 19.80 48.02
CA PRO A 734 13.21 20.88 47.20
C PRO A 734 14.24 20.40 46.16
N THR A 735 14.35 21.14 45.05
CA THR A 735 15.44 21.03 44.07
C THR A 735 15.60 22.36 43.35
N GLU A 736 16.84 22.74 43.00
CA GLU A 736 17.12 23.91 42.16
C GLU A 736 16.86 23.64 40.68
N LEU A 737 16.71 22.37 40.30
CA LEU A 737 16.60 21.96 38.91
C LEU A 737 15.35 22.56 38.25
N ASN A 738 15.55 23.26 37.13
CA ASN A 738 14.52 24.04 36.41
C ASN A 738 13.96 25.27 37.16
N TYR A 739 14.51 25.65 38.32
CA TYR A 739 14.07 26.85 39.04
C TYR A 739 14.23 28.11 38.16
N GLN A 740 13.21 28.97 38.19
CA GLN A 740 13.17 30.21 37.39
C GLN A 740 13.07 31.42 38.31
N PRO A 741 14.18 32.14 38.59
CA PRO A 741 14.15 33.34 39.42
C PRO A 741 13.12 34.37 38.94
N ALA A 742 12.97 34.54 37.62
CA ALA A 742 11.98 35.43 37.02
C ALA A 742 10.52 35.08 37.40
N GLY A 743 10.23 33.79 37.61
CA GLY A 743 8.92 33.31 38.04
C GLY A 743 8.67 33.45 39.56
N ASN A 744 9.68 33.88 40.31
CA ASN A 744 9.62 34.10 41.76
C ASN A 744 10.14 35.50 42.15
N GLY A 745 9.69 36.54 41.44
CA GLY A 745 10.03 37.92 41.77
C GLY A 745 11.52 38.29 41.64
N GLY A 746 12.31 37.48 40.94
CA GLY A 746 13.76 37.65 40.80
C GLY A 746 14.58 37.10 41.96
N LEU A 747 13.97 36.36 42.90
CA LEU A 747 14.67 35.79 44.03
C LEU A 747 15.52 34.58 43.63
N GLU A 748 16.72 34.49 44.19
CA GLU A 748 17.58 33.32 44.07
C GLU A 748 16.95 32.10 44.72
N TYR A 749 17.38 30.91 44.31
CA TYR A 749 16.88 29.65 44.86
C TYR A 749 17.18 29.52 46.36
N ASP A 750 16.17 29.10 47.12
CA ASP A 750 16.27 28.78 48.55
C ASP A 750 15.59 27.43 48.86
N ASP A 751 16.39 26.47 49.32
CA ASP A 751 15.95 25.14 49.76
C ASP A 751 14.95 25.22 50.92
N GLY A 752 15.08 26.24 51.77
CA GLY A 752 14.20 26.52 52.91
C GLY A 752 12.78 26.90 52.49
N GLU A 753 12.61 27.52 51.32
CA GLU A 753 11.31 27.96 50.80
C GLU A 753 10.72 26.96 49.78
N MET A 754 11.56 26.38 48.92
CA MET A 754 11.08 25.56 47.82
C MET A 754 10.50 24.22 48.27
N ARG A 755 9.38 23.82 47.69
CA ARG A 755 8.66 22.54 47.91
C ARG A 755 8.42 21.86 46.59
N GLY A 756 7.77 20.70 46.62
CA GLY A 756 7.28 20.03 45.41
C GLY A 756 5.84 19.58 45.59
N ILE A 757 5.24 19.13 44.51
CA ILE A 757 4.00 18.34 44.55
C ILE A 757 4.31 16.90 44.24
N ARG A 758 3.46 15.96 44.67
CA ARG A 758 3.58 14.56 44.30
C ARG A 758 2.23 13.96 44.02
N VAL A 759 2.21 13.01 43.11
CA VAL A 759 1.06 12.18 42.79
C VAL A 759 1.30 10.79 43.39
N ARG A 760 0.47 10.39 44.35
CA ARG A 760 0.59 9.12 45.05
C ARG A 760 -0.14 8.01 44.31
N ASN A 761 0.37 6.80 44.46
CA ASN A 761 -0.34 5.60 44.05
C ASN A 761 -1.54 5.31 44.99
N PRO A 762 -2.60 4.64 44.52
CA PRO A 762 -2.74 4.10 43.17
C PRO A 762 -3.05 5.19 42.14
N SER A 763 -2.29 5.20 41.06
CA SER A 763 -2.57 6.02 39.87
C SER A 763 -3.46 5.31 38.85
N ARG A 764 -3.76 4.02 39.05
CA ARG A 764 -4.79 3.28 38.29
C ARG A 764 -5.64 2.45 39.23
N THR A 765 -6.95 2.56 39.07
CA THR A 765 -7.96 1.75 39.79
C THR A 765 -8.96 1.18 38.79
N GLN A 766 -9.95 0.41 39.28
CA GLN A 766 -11.06 -0.05 38.43
C GLN A 766 -11.94 1.10 37.91
N THR A 767 -11.91 2.27 38.57
CA THR A 767 -12.75 3.43 38.23
C THR A 767 -12.06 4.42 37.31
N GLY A 768 -10.76 4.27 37.05
CA GLY A 768 -10.02 5.08 36.08
C GLY A 768 -8.54 5.29 36.42
N ASP A 769 -7.92 6.20 35.68
CA ASP A 769 -6.51 6.59 35.81
C ASP A 769 -6.36 8.01 36.35
N SER A 770 -5.28 8.22 37.11
CA SER A 770 -4.85 9.52 37.59
C SER A 770 -4.10 10.27 36.51
N ALA A 771 -4.26 11.59 36.45
CA ALA A 771 -3.53 12.45 35.52
C ALA A 771 -3.35 13.88 36.06
N LEU A 772 -2.29 14.55 35.64
CA LEU A 772 -2.14 16.00 35.76
C LEU A 772 -2.56 16.64 34.44
N ILE A 773 -3.47 17.61 34.49
CA ILE A 773 -3.96 18.35 33.34
C ILE A 773 -3.57 19.81 33.52
N PHE A 774 -2.80 20.34 32.58
CA PHE A 774 -2.35 21.71 32.52
C PHE A 774 -3.26 22.47 31.54
N ASP A 775 -4.03 23.42 32.05
CA ASP A 775 -4.73 24.41 31.23
C ASP A 775 -3.80 25.62 31.11
N ILE A 776 -3.16 25.78 29.95
CA ILE A 776 -2.10 26.77 29.71
C ILE A 776 -2.35 27.50 28.39
N PRO A 777 -3.29 28.46 28.35
CA PRO A 777 -3.57 29.26 27.17
C PRO A 777 -2.29 29.85 26.56
N THR A 778 -2.18 29.83 25.24
CA THR A 778 -0.98 30.29 24.52
C THR A 778 -1.28 31.46 23.60
N GLU A 779 -2.35 32.22 23.89
CA GLU A 779 -2.67 33.46 23.18
C GLU A 779 -1.44 34.38 23.10
N GLU A 780 -1.17 34.91 21.92
CA GLU A 780 0.01 35.75 21.62
C GLU A 780 1.38 35.07 21.74
N PHE A 781 1.45 33.74 21.93
CA PHE A 781 2.72 32.99 22.00
C PHE A 781 2.78 31.80 21.03
N GLN A 782 4.00 31.36 20.68
CA GLN A 782 4.33 30.18 19.86
C GLN A 782 5.58 29.46 20.44
N ASP A 783 5.99 28.36 19.81
CA ASP A 783 7.15 27.54 20.23
C ASP A 783 7.06 27.13 21.70
N ILE A 784 5.94 26.52 22.06
CA ILE A 784 5.60 26.26 23.46
C ILE A 784 6.40 25.06 23.98
N VAL A 785 7.09 25.28 25.10
CA VAL A 785 7.89 24.25 25.78
C VAL A 785 7.43 24.14 27.22
N VAL A 786 7.13 22.93 27.67
CA VAL A 786 6.83 22.63 29.07
C VAL A 786 8.03 21.92 29.67
N ALA A 787 8.54 22.42 30.80
CA ALA A 787 9.63 21.79 31.51
C ALA A 787 9.43 21.75 33.01
N PHE A 788 9.99 20.72 33.65
CA PHE A 788 9.88 20.53 35.10
C PHE A 788 10.95 19.55 35.60
N ALA A 789 11.24 19.61 36.89
CA ALA A 789 12.02 18.58 37.56
C ALA A 789 11.09 17.47 38.05
N ALA A 790 11.41 16.22 37.75
CA ALA A 790 10.64 15.07 38.21
C ALA A 790 11.53 13.96 38.75
N ARG A 791 11.01 13.23 39.75
CA ARG A 791 11.56 11.97 40.23
C ARG A 791 10.48 11.08 40.78
N ARG A 792 10.76 9.80 40.95
CA ARG A 792 9.86 8.85 41.62
C ARG A 792 10.50 8.22 42.85
N THR A 793 9.64 7.62 43.66
CA THR A 793 10.07 6.62 44.64
C THR A 793 10.23 5.24 43.97
N PRO A 794 10.90 4.27 44.59
CA PRO A 794 11.09 2.93 44.01
C PRO A 794 9.79 2.23 43.60
N SER A 795 8.69 2.47 44.32
CA SER A 795 7.35 1.94 43.99
C SER A 795 6.45 2.96 43.27
N GLY A 796 6.98 4.12 42.88
CA GLY A 796 6.26 5.16 42.14
C GLY A 796 6.05 4.81 40.67
N GLN A 797 5.46 5.74 39.92
CA GLN A 797 5.09 5.54 38.53
C GLN A 797 6.32 5.61 37.63
N GLU A 798 6.57 4.55 36.86
CA GLU A 798 7.80 4.34 36.09
C GLU A 798 7.85 5.21 34.83
N GLN A 799 6.70 5.57 34.29
CA GLN A 799 6.58 6.30 33.03
C GLN A 799 5.59 7.46 33.17
N MET A 800 5.94 8.58 32.56
CA MET A 800 5.06 9.71 32.31
C MET A 800 4.73 9.76 30.82
N VAL A 801 3.44 9.76 30.50
CA VAL A 801 2.94 9.77 29.11
C VAL A 801 2.25 11.10 28.85
N PHE A 802 2.70 11.80 27.82
CA PHE A 802 2.26 13.16 27.51
C PHE A 802 1.22 13.15 26.40
N TYR A 803 0.19 13.97 26.58
CA TYR A 803 -0.86 14.24 25.60
C TYR A 803 -1.09 15.75 25.55
N TYR A 804 -1.67 16.22 24.46
CA TYR A 804 -2.20 17.57 24.37
C TYR A 804 -3.61 17.58 23.81
N SER A 805 -4.28 18.72 23.97
CA SER A 805 -5.57 19.02 23.34
C SER A 805 -5.61 20.48 22.90
N LEU A 806 -6.29 20.72 21.78
CA LEU A 806 -6.43 22.04 21.16
C LEU A 806 -7.90 22.50 21.11
N SER A 807 -8.82 21.67 21.62
CA SER A 807 -10.26 21.85 21.44
C SER A 807 -10.85 22.84 22.44
N SER A 808 -11.73 23.72 21.95
CA SER A 808 -12.50 24.67 22.76
C SER A 808 -13.53 24.01 23.69
N GLY A 809 -13.91 22.75 23.40
CA GLY A 809 -14.84 21.95 24.19
C GLY A 809 -14.17 20.87 25.05
N GLU A 810 -14.82 19.70 25.11
CA GLU A 810 -14.27 18.51 25.77
C GLU A 810 -12.90 18.14 25.17
N PRO A 811 -11.87 17.88 25.98
CA PRO A 811 -10.53 17.63 25.46
C PRO A 811 -10.44 16.36 24.61
N GLU A 812 -10.09 16.52 23.33
CA GLU A 812 -9.61 15.42 22.50
C GLU A 812 -8.10 15.24 22.72
N TRP A 813 -7.70 14.14 23.34
CA TRP A 813 -6.30 13.88 23.71
C TRP A 813 -5.55 13.16 22.60
N THR A 814 -4.48 13.76 22.10
CA THR A 814 -3.57 13.15 21.12
C THR A 814 -2.10 13.30 21.53
N ARG A 815 -1.22 12.57 20.85
CA ARG A 815 0.24 12.59 21.03
C ARG A 815 0.98 12.82 19.71
N GLU A 816 0.25 13.07 18.63
CA GLU A 816 0.81 13.21 17.30
C GLU A 816 1.74 14.44 17.22
N ASN A 817 2.85 14.31 16.50
CA ASN A 817 3.87 15.37 16.31
C ASN A 817 4.55 15.87 17.59
N LEU A 818 4.37 15.24 18.75
CA LEU A 818 5.20 15.52 19.92
C LEU A 818 6.63 15.06 19.67
N SER A 819 7.60 15.91 20.03
CA SER A 819 9.03 15.59 20.00
C SER A 819 9.36 14.38 20.89
N THR A 820 8.70 14.29 22.05
CA THR A 820 8.78 13.17 23.01
C THR A 820 7.40 12.92 23.62
N GLY A 821 6.77 11.79 23.28
CA GLY A 821 5.43 11.43 23.78
C GLY A 821 5.42 10.74 25.15
N GLN A 822 6.59 10.34 25.65
CA GLN A 822 6.73 9.57 26.89
C GLN A 822 8.14 9.67 27.45
N VAL A 823 8.27 9.71 28.78
CA VAL A 823 9.54 9.78 29.51
C VAL A 823 9.56 8.72 30.61
N THR A 824 10.72 8.09 30.81
CA THR A 824 10.97 7.17 31.94
C THR A 824 11.37 7.99 33.17
N THR A 825 10.77 7.73 34.32
CA THR A 825 11.02 8.48 35.55
C THR A 825 12.07 7.77 36.41
N SER A 826 13.15 8.47 36.80
CA SER A 826 14.19 7.94 37.68
C SER A 826 13.96 8.27 39.17
N ASP A 827 14.76 7.69 40.05
CA ASP A 827 14.69 7.91 41.50
C ASP A 827 15.40 9.19 42.00
N SER A 828 16.16 9.84 41.10
CA SER A 828 16.73 11.18 41.26
C SER A 828 15.94 12.23 40.48
N TYR A 829 16.06 13.51 40.86
CA TYR A 829 15.47 14.59 40.08
C TYR A 829 16.15 14.70 38.70
N GLU A 830 15.35 14.62 37.65
CA GLU A 830 15.75 14.84 36.26
C GLU A 830 14.92 15.94 35.62
N LEU A 831 15.54 16.62 34.65
CA LEU A 831 14.90 17.69 33.90
C LEU A 831 14.11 17.06 32.76
N VAL A 832 12.81 17.24 32.79
CA VAL A 832 11.92 16.82 31.71
C VAL A 832 11.60 18.04 30.86
N ILE A 833 11.80 17.93 29.54
CA ILE A 833 11.49 18.97 28.56
C ILE A 833 10.57 18.36 27.50
N ILE A 834 9.39 18.94 27.33
CA ILE A 834 8.44 18.55 26.30
C ILE A 834 8.23 19.75 25.38
N ASP A 835 8.72 19.63 24.15
CA ASP A 835 8.60 20.66 23.13
C ASP A 835 7.37 20.40 22.25
N PHE A 836 6.44 21.36 22.27
CA PHE A 836 5.20 21.38 21.49
C PHE A 836 5.34 22.24 20.22
N SER A 837 6.51 22.78 19.87
CA SER A 837 6.70 23.61 18.67
C SER A 837 6.32 22.87 17.37
N ASN A 838 6.41 21.54 17.35
CA ASN A 838 6.01 20.70 16.22
C ASN A 838 4.49 20.38 16.18
N VAL A 839 3.71 20.82 17.18
CA VAL A 839 2.26 20.58 17.25
C VAL A 839 1.51 21.66 16.48
N ASN A 840 0.83 21.33 15.39
CA ASN A 840 -0.01 22.32 14.70
C ASN A 840 -1.11 22.85 15.62
N GLY A 841 -1.27 24.18 15.68
CA GLY A 841 -2.28 24.83 16.53
C GLY A 841 -1.88 25.02 18.01
N HIS A 842 -0.62 24.74 18.37
CA HIS A 842 -0.08 25.08 19.69
C HIS A 842 0.07 26.59 19.92
N ALA A 843 0.31 27.34 18.83
CA ALA A 843 0.53 28.78 18.86
C ALA A 843 -0.80 29.53 18.89
N HIS A 844 -0.86 30.64 19.62
CA HIS A 844 -2.01 31.53 19.73
C HIS A 844 -3.32 30.77 20.02
N ASN A 845 -3.30 29.89 21.02
CA ASN A 845 -4.45 29.02 21.32
C ASN A 845 -5.00 29.23 22.74
N PRO A 846 -6.22 29.80 22.89
CA PRO A 846 -6.85 30.02 24.20
C PRO A 846 -7.23 28.72 24.93
N HIS A 847 -7.16 27.58 24.26
CA HIS A 847 -7.63 26.28 24.74
C HIS A 847 -6.51 25.24 24.80
N PHE A 848 -5.26 25.67 24.73
CA PHE A 848 -4.13 24.75 24.78
C PHE A 848 -4.04 24.04 26.13
N ARG A 849 -4.11 22.70 26.09
CA ARG A 849 -4.03 21.84 27.28
C ARG A 849 -2.99 20.76 27.13
N VAL A 850 -2.28 20.45 28.20
CA VAL A 850 -1.33 19.34 28.28
C VAL A 850 -1.77 18.36 29.36
N LYS A 851 -1.66 17.06 29.13
CA LYS A 851 -1.97 16.02 30.12
C LYS A 851 -0.78 15.09 30.30
N ILE A 852 -0.41 14.88 31.57
CA ILE A 852 0.54 13.86 32.00
C ILE A 852 -0.26 12.71 32.60
N SER A 853 -0.21 11.55 31.96
CA SER A 853 -0.73 10.29 32.48
C SER A 853 0.42 9.44 33.02
N PHE A 854 0.11 8.52 33.92
CA PHE A 854 1.11 7.69 34.58
C PHE A 854 0.99 6.23 34.16
N ASP A 855 2.12 5.57 33.94
CA ASP A 855 2.18 4.15 33.58
C ASP A 855 3.33 3.41 34.29
N GLY A 856 3.31 2.08 34.22
CA GLY A 856 4.29 1.18 34.85
C GLY A 856 3.65 0.10 35.73
N ASP A 857 4.46 -0.85 36.20
CA ASP A 857 3.94 -2.05 36.87
C ASP A 857 3.35 -1.79 38.27
N GLN A 858 3.84 -0.76 38.95
CA GLN A 858 3.52 -0.49 40.37
C GLN A 858 2.33 0.48 40.57
N ILE A 859 1.75 1.02 39.49
CA ILE A 859 0.78 2.12 39.56
C ILE A 859 -0.57 1.77 40.20
N THR A 860 -0.86 0.49 40.42
CA THR A 860 -2.10 0.02 41.08
C THR A 860 -1.92 -0.23 42.57
N GLY A 861 -0.67 -0.19 43.08
CA GLY A 861 -0.38 -0.37 44.51
C GLY A 861 -0.81 0.82 45.35
N SER A 862 -0.77 0.70 46.68
CA SER A 862 -1.02 1.81 47.61
C SER A 862 0.25 2.53 48.06
N SER A 863 1.43 2.07 47.62
CA SER A 863 2.73 2.66 47.94
C SER A 863 3.36 3.30 46.72
N GLY A 864 4.12 4.37 46.94
CA GLY A 864 4.87 5.06 45.91
C GLY A 864 4.22 6.34 45.42
N ASN A 865 5.04 7.18 44.79
CA ASN A 865 4.68 8.46 44.20
C ASN A 865 5.74 8.94 43.21
N THR A 866 5.32 9.82 42.32
CA THR A 866 6.14 10.66 41.45
C THR A 866 5.98 12.10 41.92
N ARG A 867 7.11 12.80 42.02
CA ARG A 867 7.25 14.14 42.57
C ARG A 867 7.64 15.08 41.45
N PHE A 868 7.06 16.27 41.46
CA PHE A 868 7.26 17.32 40.49
C PHE A 868 7.70 18.59 41.19
N ASN A 869 8.60 19.33 40.56
CA ASN A 869 9.13 20.58 41.06
C ASN A 869 9.42 21.56 39.91
N ASN A 870 9.46 22.85 40.21
CA ASN A 870 9.81 23.93 39.28
C ASN A 870 9.15 23.80 37.91
N ILE A 871 7.82 23.70 37.87
CA ILE A 871 7.12 23.55 36.59
C ILE A 871 7.10 24.91 35.88
N ALA A 872 7.59 24.94 34.66
CA ALA A 872 7.72 26.12 33.83
C ALA A 872 7.16 25.88 32.42
N VAL A 873 6.55 26.90 31.85
CA VAL A 873 6.16 26.93 30.44
C VAL A 873 6.84 28.11 29.78
N PHE A 874 7.45 27.87 28.63
CA PHE A 874 8.15 28.87 27.84
C PHE A 874 7.52 29.00 26.46
N GLY A 875 7.68 30.17 25.85
CA GLY A 875 7.27 30.42 24.47
C GLY A 875 7.93 31.66 23.88
N LEU A 876 7.78 31.86 22.58
CA LEU A 876 8.15 33.09 21.87
C LEU A 876 6.91 33.94 21.62
N PRO A 877 7.03 35.27 21.59
CA PRO A 877 5.98 36.11 21.04
C PRO A 877 5.54 35.61 19.67
N TYR A 878 4.24 35.52 19.45
CA TYR A 878 3.67 35.13 18.19
C TYR A 878 3.93 36.22 17.14
N THR A 879 4.78 35.92 16.17
CA THR A 879 5.16 36.85 15.08
C THR A 879 4.65 36.38 13.73
N GLY A 880 3.89 35.30 13.69
CA GLY A 880 3.35 34.74 12.45
C GLY A 880 2.18 35.57 11.91
N PRO A 881 1.92 35.54 10.59
CA PRO A 881 0.61 35.92 10.06
C PRO A 881 -0.45 35.09 10.79
N ARG A 882 -1.52 35.72 11.26
CA ARG A 882 -2.64 35.01 11.89
C ARG A 882 -3.22 34.06 10.82
N ILE A 883 -3.77 32.90 11.19
CA ILE A 883 -4.37 31.97 10.19
C ILE A 883 -5.43 32.70 9.32
N GLU A 884 -6.01 33.76 9.89
CA GLU A 884 -6.92 34.73 9.29
C GLU A 884 -6.29 35.56 8.15
N ASP A 885 -4.97 35.69 8.13
CA ASP A 885 -4.19 36.47 7.16
C ASP A 885 -3.81 35.66 5.90
N ILE A 886 -3.93 34.34 5.92
CA ILE A 886 -3.57 33.45 4.79
C ILE A 886 -4.81 32.76 4.18
N MET A 887 -5.92 32.70 4.93
CA MET A 887 -7.18 32.15 4.47
C MET A 887 -8.33 33.14 4.71
N GLU A 888 -9.03 33.55 3.65
CA GLU A 888 -10.14 34.52 3.72
C GLU A 888 -11.50 33.83 3.66
N SER A 889 -12.45 34.26 4.51
CA SER A 889 -13.86 33.84 4.40
C SER A 889 -14.38 34.14 3.00
N SER A 890 -15.00 33.16 2.34
CA SER A 890 -15.30 33.24 0.91
C SER A 890 -16.67 32.70 0.55
N LEU A 891 -17.27 33.26 -0.50
CA LEU A 891 -18.38 32.64 -1.23
C LEU A 891 -17.87 31.43 -2.00
N LYS A 892 -18.76 30.45 -2.20
CA LYS A 892 -18.57 29.34 -3.13
C LYS A 892 -19.67 29.41 -4.20
N PRO A 893 -19.43 28.86 -5.41
CA PRO A 893 -20.43 28.83 -6.48
C PRO A 893 -21.81 28.40 -6.02
N ASN A 894 -22.80 29.25 -6.28
CA ASN A 894 -24.19 28.93 -6.02
C ASN A 894 -24.63 27.76 -6.91
N PHE A 895 -25.45 26.87 -6.38
CA PHE A 895 -25.95 25.70 -7.12
C PHE A 895 -27.46 25.53 -6.91
N PRO A 896 -28.25 25.35 -8.00
CA PRO A 896 -27.83 25.43 -9.40
C PRO A 896 -27.42 26.86 -9.84
N ASN A 897 -26.58 26.98 -10.87
CA ASN A 897 -26.27 28.22 -11.60
C ASN A 897 -26.00 27.88 -13.08
N PRO A 898 -26.86 28.28 -14.05
CA PRO A 898 -28.05 29.10 -13.87
C PRO A 898 -29.12 28.42 -13.01
N PHE A 899 -29.98 29.20 -12.37
CA PHE A 899 -31.14 28.70 -11.61
C PHE A 899 -32.45 29.28 -12.16
N THR A 900 -33.55 28.56 -11.94
CA THR A 900 -34.89 28.94 -12.44
C THR A 900 -35.78 29.53 -11.34
N GLU A 901 -35.82 28.89 -10.17
CA GLU A 901 -36.61 29.35 -9.02
C GLU A 901 -35.81 29.47 -7.73
N PHE A 902 -34.92 28.52 -7.45
CA PHE A 902 -34.12 28.50 -6.22
C PHE A 902 -32.67 28.15 -6.52
N THR A 903 -31.75 28.76 -5.79
CA THR A 903 -30.33 28.39 -5.75
C THR A 903 -29.86 28.38 -4.30
N THR A 904 -28.86 27.57 -3.99
CA THR A 904 -28.20 27.59 -2.69
C THR A 904 -26.85 28.26 -2.86
N ILE A 905 -26.53 29.23 -2.00
CA ILE A 905 -25.25 29.94 -1.98
C ILE A 905 -24.43 29.40 -0.81
N PRO A 906 -23.42 28.54 -1.07
CA PRO A 906 -22.50 28.11 -0.02
C PRO A 906 -21.47 29.19 0.26
N TYR A 907 -21.03 29.28 1.51
CA TYR A 907 -19.95 30.17 1.94
C TYR A 907 -19.19 29.54 3.09
N GLN A 908 -17.93 29.94 3.24
CA GLN A 908 -17.05 29.49 4.29
C GLN A 908 -16.69 30.67 5.18
N VAL A 909 -16.83 30.46 6.48
CA VAL A 909 -16.41 31.40 7.52
C VAL A 909 -15.19 30.77 8.18
N LEU A 910 -14.07 31.47 8.19
CA LEU A 910 -12.81 30.93 8.74
C LEU A 910 -12.52 31.42 10.15
N VAL A 911 -13.16 32.51 10.55
CA VAL A 911 -13.03 33.15 11.87
C VAL A 911 -14.42 33.54 12.32
N GLN A 912 -14.70 33.41 13.62
CA GLN A 912 -15.95 33.86 14.19
C GLN A 912 -16.21 35.31 13.79
N SER A 913 -17.28 35.55 13.04
CA SER A 913 -17.55 36.86 12.46
C SER A 913 -19.03 37.09 12.21
N ARG A 914 -19.43 38.36 12.22
CA ARG A 914 -20.76 38.76 11.79
C ARG A 914 -20.86 38.64 10.27
N VAL A 915 -21.64 37.65 9.83
CA VAL A 915 -21.83 37.35 8.41
C VAL A 915 -23.08 38.03 7.89
N LYS A 916 -22.95 38.72 6.75
CA LYS A 916 -24.06 39.26 5.97
C LYS A 916 -23.97 38.80 4.52
N ILE A 917 -25.03 38.17 4.02
CA ILE A 917 -25.15 37.76 2.62
C ILE A 917 -26.18 38.65 1.92
N ASP A 918 -25.73 39.46 0.97
CA ASP A 918 -26.57 40.36 0.18
C ASP A 918 -26.64 39.94 -1.28
N VAL A 919 -27.77 40.16 -1.94
CA VAL A 919 -27.92 40.02 -3.39
C VAL A 919 -28.18 41.38 -4.01
N PHE A 920 -27.51 41.65 -5.13
CA PHE A 920 -27.60 42.88 -5.92
C PHE A 920 -27.97 42.57 -7.37
N SER A 921 -28.58 43.53 -8.07
CA SER A 921 -28.68 43.48 -9.53
C SER A 921 -27.33 43.84 -10.18
N LEU A 922 -27.23 43.64 -11.50
CA LEU A 922 -26.03 43.99 -12.27
C LEU A 922 -25.70 45.50 -12.22
N GLU A 923 -26.70 46.35 -12.04
CA GLU A 923 -26.54 47.81 -11.87
C GLU A 923 -26.10 48.20 -10.45
N GLY A 924 -25.84 47.23 -9.56
CA GLY A 924 -25.41 47.46 -8.18
C GLY A 924 -26.56 47.81 -7.22
N ARG A 925 -27.82 47.70 -7.65
CA ARG A 925 -28.97 47.92 -6.76
C ARG A 925 -29.09 46.76 -5.77
N HIS A 926 -29.12 47.04 -4.48
CA HIS A 926 -29.41 46.04 -3.44
C HIS A 926 -30.81 45.47 -3.62
N ILE A 927 -30.92 44.15 -3.64
CA ILE A 927 -32.18 43.42 -3.87
C ILE A 927 -32.71 42.85 -2.57
N ILE A 928 -31.88 42.11 -1.83
CA ILE A 928 -32.26 41.44 -0.58
C ILE A 928 -31.04 41.07 0.24
N THR A 929 -31.18 41.05 1.57
CA THR A 929 -30.24 40.40 2.49
C THR A 929 -30.78 39.02 2.84
N LEU A 930 -30.06 37.97 2.47
CA LEU A 930 -30.46 36.57 2.69
C LEU A 930 -30.14 36.08 4.09
N LYS A 931 -29.09 36.63 4.70
CA LYS A 931 -28.63 36.25 6.04
C LYS A 931 -27.89 37.42 6.66
N GLU A 932 -28.12 37.65 7.95
CA GLU A 932 -27.30 38.53 8.78
C GLU A 932 -27.24 37.98 10.22
N SER A 933 -26.14 37.34 10.62
CA SER A 933 -25.92 36.85 11.99
C SER A 933 -24.46 36.54 12.27
N ASP A 934 -24.10 36.39 13.55
CA ASP A 934 -22.78 35.91 13.97
C ASP A 934 -22.64 34.42 13.68
N HIS A 935 -21.52 34.03 13.09
CA HIS A 935 -21.21 32.67 12.68
C HIS A 935 -19.88 32.24 13.27
N GLU A 936 -19.81 31.03 13.82
CA GLU A 936 -18.55 30.35 14.15
C GLU A 936 -17.79 29.95 12.86
N PRO A 937 -16.49 29.65 12.94
CA PRO A 937 -15.77 29.04 11.82
C PRO A 937 -16.49 27.78 11.31
N GLY A 938 -16.70 27.69 10.00
CA GLY A 938 -17.42 26.58 9.39
C GLY A 938 -17.91 26.85 7.98
N PHE A 939 -18.52 25.83 7.39
CA PHE A 939 -19.20 25.92 6.09
C PHE A 939 -20.69 26.11 6.31
N TYR A 940 -21.25 27.05 5.57
CA TYR A 940 -22.65 27.42 5.66
C TYR A 940 -23.26 27.50 4.27
N ALA A 941 -24.59 27.50 4.22
CA ALA A 941 -25.34 27.66 3.00
C ALA A 941 -26.58 28.51 3.28
N VAL A 942 -26.92 29.40 2.35
CA VAL A 942 -28.17 30.17 2.40
C VAL A 942 -28.96 29.98 1.11
N PRO A 943 -30.26 29.61 1.19
CA PRO A 943 -31.10 29.52 0.00
C PRO A 943 -31.46 30.92 -0.51
N PHE A 944 -31.52 31.06 -1.84
CA PHE A 944 -32.04 32.24 -2.53
C PHE A 944 -33.18 31.85 -3.47
N SER A 945 -34.33 32.50 -3.30
CA SER A 945 -35.49 32.37 -4.18
C SER A 945 -35.47 33.47 -5.25
N GLY A 946 -35.34 33.07 -6.51
CA GLY A 946 -35.51 33.92 -7.69
C GLY A 946 -36.96 34.28 -8.00
N ARG A 947 -37.94 33.70 -7.29
CA ARG A 947 -39.37 33.98 -7.52
C ARG A 947 -39.67 35.46 -7.28
N GLY A 948 -40.23 36.12 -8.29
CA GLY A 948 -40.53 37.56 -8.27
C GLY A 948 -39.44 38.47 -8.86
N PHE A 949 -38.27 37.93 -9.21
CA PHE A 949 -37.18 38.67 -9.87
C PHE A 949 -37.14 38.37 -11.38
N ALA A 950 -36.54 39.24 -12.20
CA ALA A 950 -36.46 39.06 -13.67
C ALA A 950 -35.30 38.12 -14.05
N SER A 951 -35.37 37.47 -15.21
CA SER A 951 -34.21 36.73 -15.75
C SER A 951 -33.03 37.69 -15.92
N GLY A 952 -31.83 37.29 -15.51
CA GLY A 952 -30.66 38.17 -15.57
C GLY A 952 -29.52 37.76 -14.63
N VAL A 953 -28.45 38.54 -14.66
CA VAL A 953 -27.28 38.36 -13.79
C VAL A 953 -27.51 39.10 -12.47
N TYR A 954 -27.28 38.41 -11.37
CA TYR A 954 -27.28 38.92 -10.01
C TYR A 954 -25.89 38.78 -9.40
N LEU A 955 -25.55 39.65 -8.47
CA LEU A 955 -24.32 39.56 -7.69
C LEU A 955 -24.67 39.22 -6.25
N VAL A 956 -24.17 38.12 -5.73
CA VAL A 956 -24.18 37.86 -4.29
C VAL A 956 -22.90 38.41 -3.68
N ARG A 957 -23.01 39.00 -2.50
CA ARG A 957 -21.92 39.51 -1.68
C ARG A 957 -21.95 38.84 -0.32
N LEU A 958 -20.81 38.30 0.10
CA LEU A 958 -20.53 37.94 1.48
C LEU A 958 -19.81 39.11 2.13
N GLN A 959 -20.26 39.53 3.30
CA GLN A 959 -19.52 40.35 4.24
C GLN A 959 -19.30 39.49 5.48
N ALA A 960 -18.05 39.27 5.90
CA ALA A 960 -17.71 38.54 7.11
C ALA A 960 -16.71 39.38 7.90
N GLY A 961 -17.19 40.12 8.90
CA GLY A 961 -16.41 41.20 9.52
C GLY A 961 -16.04 42.28 8.48
N ASP A 962 -14.76 42.63 8.40
CA ASP A 962 -14.24 43.62 7.43
C ASP A 962 -14.05 43.04 6.01
N ARG A 963 -14.10 41.71 5.85
CA ARG A 963 -13.89 41.05 4.56
C ARG A 963 -15.15 41.06 3.71
N THR A 964 -14.98 41.35 2.43
CA THR A 964 -16.03 41.26 1.42
C THR A 964 -15.63 40.32 0.29
N ASP A 965 -16.52 39.43 -0.13
CA ASP A 965 -16.36 38.59 -1.31
C ASP A 965 -17.61 38.66 -2.20
N HIS A 966 -17.48 38.43 -3.51
CA HIS A 966 -18.56 38.60 -4.48
C HIS A 966 -18.62 37.46 -5.50
N GLN A 967 -19.84 37.08 -5.89
CA GLN A 967 -20.05 36.08 -6.93
C GLN A 967 -21.24 36.39 -7.83
N LYS A 968 -21.13 35.98 -9.10
CA LYS A 968 -22.20 36.11 -10.11
C LYS A 968 -23.14 34.91 -10.07
N MET A 969 -24.44 35.18 -10.09
CA MET A 969 -25.52 34.19 -10.23
C MET A 969 -26.35 34.53 -11.48
N LEU A 970 -26.79 33.52 -12.23
CA LEU A 970 -27.63 33.71 -13.42
C LEU A 970 -29.01 33.11 -13.18
N LEU A 971 -30.05 33.96 -13.18
CA LEU A 971 -31.45 33.55 -13.11
C LEU A 971 -32.03 33.44 -14.53
N VAL A 972 -32.59 32.28 -14.89
CA VAL A 972 -33.22 32.01 -16.19
C VAL A 972 -34.65 31.51 -15.96
N LYS A 973 -35.65 32.29 -16.37
CA LYS A 973 -37.05 31.85 -16.40
C LYS A 973 -37.44 31.21 -17.72
#